data_AF-A0A3S4EY75-F1
#
_entry.id   AF-A0A3S4EY75-F1
#
_cell.length_a   1.000
_cell.length_b   1.000
_cell.length_c   1.000
_cell.angle_alpha   90.00
_cell.angle_beta   90.00
_cell.angle_gamma   90.00
#
_symmetry.space_group_name_H-M   'P 1'
#
loop_
_entity.id
_entity.type
_entity.pdbx_description
1 polymer ?
#
loop_
_entity_poly.entity_id
_entity_poly.type
_entity_poly.pdbx_seq_one_letter_code
_entity_poly.pdbx_strand_id
1 'polypeptide(L)'
;MEDPAAQGFIPLSALEHVLEGVSTASRAPKEYVEPVANWLSKGKIDQEVDARSLPSWHSAFEAELPLGGPLEVANITLAVAFMRESGRRSLPVSADDLDLVWSLIYGALTSRMLPHPLCTASRSAQGFLAVPLCSLLKDGAIDELFRLHAWLPDGYRGNPDFAVHSHQPFAQSWILAGEGTDHRYDVEPTEDPTRSTHAVYQLAWSDGKRQDAAYKTHQTYSIVQNTGKPVRATRTASETHSRNMAYTVPAGAFHSTSVAPNILHATLFFFDSHRGFMQLAPVLGPRDAESYKQVRDPAGTTPQILAEKVQLLRTWEVLVERGRRLAKSAELEFALVALNDALQLCESRVDFPNATLYRRRVLGELGSLNRRLGRYETARAILEAAIAETEPSVQRIEMSGELGVVYRHMNRLEDAKRAFEMQYRTAEELGAEQAMCRAIGNLGMVNYQLSQQMLQLAIEQLNERVDRARRIKETPAQASFAATQEIVGQARLSLCYASQGNTKQAVASALASLRLSSDLESTQRDSTLVAFSRFFYGRALLLDGQRDEALKQFNPPPPACTPAMAMCKEPSEEHRKYLEELVNAGADMDLVDEQGYTALDHAAFSGDVAAEELVLEGIRRKLGGDPDAENKLQQRRADARIRRKYRELFQEKMRPVLRQRGGADALRELRRVYADTLATDEQAGRIFDHLKFMRWPDFRRHGALPRSSDALTLRFEPSSGDAATRFVIFFSYRWINKDKKKGDSPDDDAKTQYRRMTAAVEEFLKLHPAVDPETLGIWVDHACVDQDDPMPGVTALPMIVAQCNALISLVDDLYYTRAWCAVEAMMIQKLKRAYNVHLWYEQVPRLPGERSDENDDAQEWCLREAPMDVEIVMADKQLTFEEDRPKVLFLERQSKLLA
;
A
#
# COMPACT_ATOMS: atom_id res chain seq x y z
N MET A 1 -6.72 37.44 -5.94
CA MET A 1 -5.95 36.42 -5.22
C MET A 1 -6.95 35.72 -4.32
N GLU A 2 -7.46 34.58 -4.74
CA GLU A 2 -8.31 33.75 -3.88
C GLU A 2 -7.42 33.06 -2.84
N ASP A 3 -7.92 33.02 -1.60
CA ASP A 3 -7.27 32.38 -0.47
C ASP A 3 -7.12 30.87 -0.72
N PRO A 4 -5.89 30.31 -0.72
CA PRO A 4 -5.66 28.88 -0.85
C PRO A 4 -6.40 28.04 0.20
N ALA A 5 -6.76 28.64 1.34
CA ALA A 5 -7.52 27.98 2.41
C ALA A 5 -9.00 27.74 2.07
N ALA A 6 -9.56 28.33 1.00
CA ALA A 6 -10.97 28.21 0.63
C ALA A 6 -11.28 27.11 -0.42
N GLN A 7 -10.28 26.33 -0.85
CA GLN A 7 -10.47 25.24 -1.81
C GLN A 7 -11.27 24.09 -1.17
N GLY A 8 -12.37 23.68 -1.82
CA GLY A 8 -13.23 22.56 -1.35
C GLY A 8 -14.35 22.95 -0.38
N PHE A 9 -14.57 24.24 -0.12
CA PHE A 9 -15.69 24.71 0.70
C PHE A 9 -17.02 24.71 -0.07
N ILE A 10 -18.05 24.16 0.57
CA ILE A 10 -19.41 24.02 0.04
C ILE A 10 -20.26 25.13 0.67
N PRO A 11 -20.82 26.05 -0.13
CA PRO A 11 -21.67 27.11 0.40
C PRO A 11 -23.05 26.56 0.78
N LEU A 12 -23.68 27.16 1.79
CA LEU A 12 -25.03 26.78 2.23
C LEU A 12 -26.05 26.82 1.08
N SER A 13 -25.93 27.82 0.20
CA SER A 13 -26.81 27.98 -0.97
C SER A 13 -26.69 26.85 -2.00
N ALA A 14 -25.52 26.20 -2.11
CA ALA A 14 -25.37 25.03 -2.96
C ALA A 14 -26.11 23.81 -2.37
N LEU A 15 -26.11 23.64 -1.05
CA LEU A 15 -26.86 22.58 -0.38
C LEU A 15 -28.37 22.78 -0.55
N GLU A 16 -28.87 24.00 -0.38
CA GLU A 16 -30.29 24.35 -0.60
C GLU A 16 -30.73 23.99 -2.03
N HIS A 17 -29.93 24.40 -3.03
CA HIS A 17 -30.24 24.15 -4.44
C HIS A 17 -30.19 22.66 -4.79
N VAL A 18 -29.18 21.93 -4.30
CA VAL A 18 -29.02 20.50 -4.59
C VAL A 18 -30.11 19.67 -3.90
N LEU A 19 -30.60 20.07 -2.71
CA LEU A 19 -31.64 19.35 -1.98
C LEU A 19 -32.93 19.18 -2.81
N GLU A 20 -33.32 20.21 -3.58
CA GLU A 20 -34.47 20.15 -4.48
C GLU A 20 -34.31 19.03 -5.53
N GLY A 21 -33.12 18.96 -6.12
CA GLY A 21 -32.79 17.95 -7.12
C GLY A 21 -32.67 16.55 -6.52
N VAL A 22 -32.13 16.42 -5.30
CA VAL A 22 -32.05 15.14 -4.57
C VAL A 22 -33.44 14.64 -4.19
N SER A 23 -34.32 15.51 -3.68
CA SER A 23 -35.72 15.18 -3.40
C SER A 23 -36.42 14.62 -4.64
N THR A 24 -36.20 15.26 -5.79
CA THR A 24 -36.78 14.83 -7.07
C THR A 24 -36.22 13.48 -7.53
N ALA A 25 -34.90 13.29 -7.49
CA ALA A 25 -34.24 12.08 -7.96
C ALA A 25 -34.52 10.85 -7.09
N SER A 26 -34.48 11.04 -5.76
CA SER A 26 -34.63 9.97 -4.78
C SER A 26 -36.07 9.55 -4.54
N ARG A 27 -37.05 10.39 -4.92
CA ARG A 27 -38.45 10.28 -4.52
C ARG A 27 -38.62 10.19 -2.99
N ALA A 28 -37.74 10.87 -2.25
CA ALA A 28 -37.79 10.88 -0.80
C ALA A 28 -39.16 11.42 -0.32
N PRO A 29 -39.78 10.76 0.67
CA PRO A 29 -40.94 11.30 1.38
C PRO A 29 -40.67 12.70 1.94
N LYS A 30 -41.70 13.55 2.00
CA LYS A 30 -41.59 14.91 2.56
C LYS A 30 -41.04 14.93 3.98
N GLU A 31 -41.42 13.94 4.79
CA GLU A 31 -40.91 13.73 6.15
C GLU A 31 -39.39 13.55 6.24
N TYR A 32 -38.72 13.18 5.14
CA TYR A 32 -37.26 13.10 5.08
C TYR A 32 -36.64 14.43 4.63
N VAL A 33 -37.30 15.13 3.71
CA VAL A 33 -36.76 16.35 3.07
C VAL A 33 -36.99 17.61 3.93
N GLU A 34 -38.16 17.74 4.55
CA GLU A 34 -38.53 18.93 5.34
C GLU A 34 -37.60 19.20 6.52
N PRO A 35 -37.15 18.21 7.33
CA PRO A 35 -36.20 18.46 8.40
C PRO A 35 -34.86 19.03 7.89
N VAL A 36 -34.36 18.54 6.75
CA VAL A 36 -33.12 19.02 6.13
C VAL A 36 -33.30 20.44 5.63
N ALA A 37 -34.40 20.73 4.92
CA ALA A 37 -34.69 22.07 4.41
C ALA A 37 -34.84 23.10 5.54
N ASN A 38 -35.53 22.72 6.63
CA ASN A 38 -35.70 23.56 7.81
C ASN A 38 -34.36 23.83 8.51
N TRP A 39 -33.49 22.82 8.61
CA TRP A 39 -32.16 22.96 9.18
C TRP A 39 -31.29 23.93 8.37
N LEU A 40 -31.24 23.76 7.05
CA LEU A 40 -30.49 24.66 6.16
C LEU A 40 -31.02 26.10 6.23
N SER A 41 -32.35 26.26 6.34
CA SER A 41 -32.97 27.59 6.47
C SER A 41 -32.65 28.29 7.79
N LYS A 42 -32.48 27.55 8.90
CA LYS A 42 -32.08 28.12 10.20
C LYS A 42 -30.65 28.65 10.18
N GLY A 43 -29.72 27.93 9.56
CA GLY A 43 -28.32 28.39 9.44
C GLY A 43 -28.15 29.74 8.73
N LYS A 44 -29.14 30.14 7.92
CA LYS A 44 -29.20 31.43 7.23
C LYS A 44 -29.61 32.59 8.15
N ILE A 45 -30.41 32.30 9.18
CA ILE A 45 -30.93 33.29 10.13
C ILE A 45 -29.83 33.65 11.15
N ASP A 46 -29.01 32.68 11.54
CA ASP A 46 -28.01 32.86 12.58
C ASP A 46 -26.68 33.48 12.08
N GLN A 47 -26.53 33.76 10.77
CA GLN A 47 -25.33 34.34 10.12
C GLN A 47 -23.99 33.62 10.44
N GLU A 48 -24.01 32.46 11.08
CA GLU A 48 -22.80 31.88 11.65
C GLU A 48 -21.88 31.20 10.63
N VAL A 49 -22.37 30.68 9.49
CA VAL A 49 -21.50 29.97 8.52
C VAL A 49 -21.94 30.02 7.05
N ASP A 50 -21.20 30.76 6.21
CA ASP A 50 -21.48 30.89 4.77
C ASP A 50 -21.00 29.68 3.93
N ALA A 51 -19.92 29.01 4.34
CA ALA A 51 -19.41 27.80 3.68
C ALA A 51 -18.59 26.94 4.64
N ARG A 52 -18.63 25.61 4.50
CA ARG A 52 -17.80 24.65 5.27
C ARG A 52 -17.15 23.62 4.36
N SER A 53 -16.10 22.96 4.86
CA SER A 53 -15.52 21.78 4.22
C SER A 53 -16.49 20.59 4.27
N LEU A 54 -16.27 19.60 3.40
CA LEU A 54 -17.06 18.37 3.35
C LEU A 54 -17.15 17.64 4.71
N PRO A 55 -16.05 17.38 5.45
CA PRO A 55 -16.13 16.73 6.76
C PRO A 55 -16.86 17.57 7.83
N SER A 56 -16.75 18.90 7.74
CA SER A 56 -17.38 19.82 8.69
C SER A 56 -18.90 19.87 8.51
N TRP A 57 -19.39 19.88 7.26
CA TRP A 57 -20.82 19.73 6.99
C TRP A 57 -21.35 18.37 7.42
N HIS A 58 -20.61 17.29 7.13
CA HIS A 58 -21.02 15.94 7.52
C HIS A 58 -21.21 15.83 9.04
N SER A 59 -20.22 16.30 9.81
CA SER A 59 -20.28 16.29 11.28
C SER A 59 -21.47 17.09 11.83
N ALA A 60 -21.81 18.21 11.18
CA ALA A 60 -22.96 19.03 11.58
C ALA A 60 -24.29 18.31 11.31
N PHE A 61 -24.43 17.67 10.15
CA PHE A 61 -25.60 16.87 9.83
C PHE A 61 -25.77 15.69 10.78
N GLU A 62 -24.71 14.95 11.09
CA GLU A 62 -24.76 13.83 12.05
C GLU A 62 -25.15 14.27 13.46
N ALA A 63 -24.72 15.47 13.89
CA ALA A 63 -25.00 15.97 15.23
C ALA A 63 -26.44 16.49 15.39
N GLU A 64 -27.04 17.05 14.34
CA GLU A 64 -28.25 17.86 14.46
C GLU A 64 -29.47 17.32 13.71
N LEU A 65 -29.29 16.45 12.71
CA LEU A 65 -30.40 15.86 11.96
C LEU A 65 -30.84 14.51 12.57
N PRO A 66 -32.14 14.18 12.48
CA PRO A 66 -32.63 12.86 12.90
C PRO A 66 -31.99 11.73 12.09
N LEU A 67 -31.58 10.66 12.78
CA LEU A 67 -31.08 9.43 12.15
C LEU A 67 -32.13 8.81 11.21
N GLY A 68 -31.66 8.17 10.13
CA GLY A 68 -32.51 7.59 9.09
C GLY A 68 -32.80 8.57 7.96
N GLY A 69 -34.02 8.56 7.44
CA GLY A 69 -34.45 9.30 6.23
C GLY A 69 -33.86 10.69 6.04
N PRO A 70 -34.02 11.62 7.01
CA PRO A 70 -33.47 12.97 6.90
C PRO A 70 -31.95 13.01 6.72
N LEU A 71 -31.21 12.30 7.56
CA LEU A 71 -29.75 12.25 7.48
C LEU A 71 -29.27 11.64 6.15
N GLU A 72 -29.92 10.58 5.65
CA GLU A 72 -29.53 9.97 4.37
C GLU A 72 -29.75 10.90 3.17
N VAL A 73 -30.86 11.65 3.17
CA VAL A 73 -31.13 12.68 2.14
C VAL A 73 -30.09 13.81 2.24
N ALA A 74 -29.74 14.23 3.44
CA ALA A 74 -28.71 15.25 3.68
C ALA A 74 -27.32 14.77 3.20
N ASN A 75 -26.98 13.50 3.43
CA ASN A 75 -25.72 12.90 2.98
C ASN A 75 -25.59 12.87 1.45
N ILE A 76 -26.64 12.47 0.73
CA ILE A 76 -26.65 12.55 -0.75
C ILE A 76 -26.54 14.01 -1.21
N THR A 77 -27.25 14.93 -0.55
CA THR A 77 -27.22 16.37 -0.85
C THR A 77 -25.81 16.94 -0.70
N LEU A 78 -25.13 16.61 0.41
CA LEU A 78 -23.77 17.04 0.69
C LEU A 78 -22.78 16.51 -0.34
N ALA A 79 -22.83 15.21 -0.62
CA ALA A 79 -21.97 14.54 -1.59
C ALA A 79 -22.11 15.16 -2.99
N VAL A 80 -23.35 15.38 -3.46
CA VAL A 80 -23.61 15.99 -4.75
C VAL A 80 -23.17 17.45 -4.78
N ALA A 81 -23.44 18.23 -3.73
CA ALA A 81 -23.03 19.63 -3.65
C ALA A 81 -21.51 19.79 -3.68
N PHE A 82 -20.77 18.95 -2.96
CA PHE A 82 -19.30 18.95 -3.00
C PHE A 82 -18.76 18.69 -4.41
N MET A 83 -19.26 17.63 -5.07
CA MET A 83 -18.81 17.25 -6.41
C MET A 83 -19.18 18.30 -7.46
N ARG A 84 -20.36 18.92 -7.33
CA ARG A 84 -20.83 20.03 -8.16
C ARG A 84 -19.89 21.22 -8.05
N GLU A 85 -19.61 21.69 -6.84
CA GLU A 85 -18.74 22.86 -6.61
C GLU A 85 -17.31 22.60 -7.07
N SER A 86 -16.78 21.40 -6.78
CA SER A 86 -15.45 20.97 -7.22
C SER A 86 -15.36 20.95 -8.75
N GLY A 87 -16.36 20.37 -9.43
CA GLY A 87 -16.43 20.34 -10.89
C GLY A 87 -16.49 21.74 -11.52
N ARG A 88 -17.33 22.65 -10.98
CA ARG A 88 -17.48 24.01 -11.51
C ARG A 88 -16.26 24.88 -11.34
N ARG A 89 -15.52 24.70 -10.25
CA ARG A 89 -14.26 25.40 -9.99
C ARG A 89 -13.06 24.70 -10.65
N SER A 90 -13.30 23.61 -11.38
CA SER A 90 -12.25 22.76 -11.96
C SER A 90 -11.20 22.32 -10.94
N LEU A 91 -11.62 22.09 -9.70
CA LEU A 91 -10.76 21.61 -8.63
C LEU A 91 -10.57 20.09 -8.76
N PRO A 92 -9.33 19.58 -8.65
CA PRO A 92 -9.10 18.14 -8.58
C PRO A 92 -9.72 17.59 -7.30
N VAL A 93 -10.45 16.47 -7.41
CA VAL A 93 -10.99 15.75 -6.25
C VAL A 93 -9.96 14.74 -5.79
N SER A 94 -9.53 14.81 -4.54
CA SER A 94 -8.57 13.86 -3.98
C SER A 94 -9.18 12.46 -3.84
N ALA A 95 -8.35 11.42 -3.71
CA ALA A 95 -8.84 10.06 -3.47
C ALA A 95 -9.63 9.96 -2.15
N ASP A 96 -9.16 10.65 -1.10
CA ASP A 96 -9.79 10.66 0.22
C ASP A 96 -11.14 11.38 0.20
N ASP A 97 -11.23 12.51 -0.52
CA ASP A 97 -12.51 13.21 -0.70
C ASP A 97 -13.51 12.37 -1.49
N LEU A 98 -13.05 11.69 -2.55
CA LEU A 98 -13.91 10.78 -3.32
C LEU A 98 -14.36 9.57 -2.50
N ASP A 99 -13.49 9.05 -1.61
CA ASP A 99 -13.85 8.01 -0.65
C ASP A 99 -14.92 8.48 0.34
N LEU A 100 -14.81 9.71 0.87
CA LEU A 100 -15.83 10.29 1.74
C LEU A 100 -17.14 10.56 0.99
N VAL A 101 -17.10 11.14 -0.22
CA VAL A 101 -18.28 11.32 -1.08
C VAL A 101 -18.99 9.98 -1.33
N TRP A 102 -18.22 8.95 -1.67
CA TRP A 102 -18.78 7.63 -1.90
C TRP A 102 -19.33 6.99 -0.63
N SER A 103 -18.70 7.16 0.54
CA SER A 103 -19.21 6.62 1.80
C SER A 103 -20.57 7.21 2.18
N LEU A 104 -20.78 8.51 1.95
CA LEU A 104 -22.08 9.18 2.14
C LEU A 104 -23.16 8.62 1.22
N ILE A 105 -22.85 8.48 -0.07
CA ILE A 105 -23.80 7.92 -1.06
C ILE A 105 -24.08 6.45 -0.76
N TYR A 106 -23.04 5.66 -0.48
CA TYR A 106 -23.15 4.25 -0.14
C TYR A 106 -23.97 4.02 1.12
N GLY A 107 -23.73 4.79 2.18
CA GLY A 107 -24.50 4.74 3.42
C GLY A 107 -25.98 5.00 3.16
N ALA A 108 -26.30 6.07 2.43
CA ALA A 108 -27.67 6.42 2.10
C ALA A 108 -28.38 5.35 1.23
N LEU A 109 -27.69 4.76 0.26
CA LEU A 109 -28.26 3.73 -0.62
C LEU A 109 -28.38 2.35 0.06
N THR A 110 -27.65 2.10 1.14
CA THR A 110 -27.64 0.82 1.88
C THR A 110 -28.22 0.89 3.29
N SER A 111 -28.75 2.06 3.68
CA SER A 111 -29.27 2.30 5.02
C SER A 111 -30.40 1.36 5.39
N ARG A 112 -30.21 0.59 6.46
CA ARG A 112 -31.22 -0.33 7.02
C ARG A 112 -32.31 0.38 7.81
N MET A 113 -32.15 1.68 8.05
CA MET A 113 -33.13 2.51 8.76
C MET A 113 -34.27 2.98 7.85
N LEU A 114 -34.13 2.79 6.54
CA LEU A 114 -35.14 3.17 5.57
C LEU A 114 -36.12 2.03 5.32
N PRO A 115 -37.45 2.25 5.48
CA PRO A 115 -38.46 1.23 5.19
C PRO A 115 -38.56 0.92 3.69
N HIS A 116 -38.17 1.88 2.84
CA HIS A 116 -38.12 1.75 1.39
C HIS A 116 -36.82 2.36 0.86
N PRO A 117 -36.15 1.76 -0.15
CA PRO A 117 -34.93 2.29 -0.71
C PRO A 117 -35.13 3.70 -1.29
N LEU A 118 -34.14 4.58 -1.09
CA LEU A 118 -34.03 5.82 -1.85
C LEU A 118 -33.57 5.52 -3.28
N CYS A 119 -34.09 6.31 -4.22
CA CYS A 119 -33.79 6.19 -5.65
C CYS A 119 -34.26 4.86 -6.29
N THR A 120 -34.18 4.80 -7.61
CA THR A 120 -34.49 3.57 -8.37
C THR A 120 -33.39 3.32 -9.39
N ALA A 121 -32.92 2.08 -9.51
CA ALA A 121 -32.02 1.70 -10.58
C ALA A 121 -32.82 1.47 -11.88
N SER A 122 -32.26 1.88 -13.02
CA SER A 122 -32.83 1.60 -14.34
C SER A 122 -31.71 1.35 -15.35
N ARG A 123 -31.95 0.46 -16.33
CA ARG A 123 -30.97 0.21 -17.39
C ARG A 123 -31.05 1.29 -18.48
N SER A 124 -29.89 1.78 -18.89
CA SER A 124 -29.75 2.78 -19.94
C SER A 124 -29.67 2.14 -21.33
N ALA A 125 -29.84 2.96 -22.37
CA ALA A 125 -29.61 2.56 -23.75
C ALA A 125 -28.16 2.12 -24.04
N GLN A 126 -27.20 2.61 -23.25
CA GLN A 126 -25.79 2.22 -23.36
C GLN A 126 -25.44 0.99 -22.51
N GLY A 127 -26.45 0.31 -21.94
CA GLY A 127 -26.32 -0.97 -21.26
C GLY A 127 -25.96 -0.89 -19.77
N PHE A 128 -25.55 0.27 -19.26
CA PHE A 128 -25.28 0.45 -17.82
C PHE A 128 -26.56 0.68 -17.00
N LEU A 129 -26.49 0.37 -15.71
CA LEU A 129 -27.49 0.74 -14.73
C LEU A 129 -27.22 2.15 -14.20
N ALA A 130 -28.27 2.97 -14.14
CA ALA A 130 -28.21 4.33 -13.61
C ALA A 130 -29.07 4.45 -12.36
N VAL A 131 -28.51 5.04 -11.29
CA VAL A 131 -29.23 5.49 -10.10
C VAL A 131 -29.18 7.02 -10.08
N PRO A 132 -30.31 7.72 -10.25
CA PRO A 132 -30.34 9.17 -10.16
C PRO A 132 -30.14 9.62 -8.72
N LEU A 133 -29.17 10.50 -8.48
CA LEU A 133 -28.84 11.05 -7.16
C LEU A 133 -29.34 12.49 -7.03
N CYS A 134 -29.32 13.26 -8.12
CA CYS A 134 -29.88 14.61 -8.19
C CYS A 134 -30.44 14.88 -9.59
N SER A 135 -31.59 15.56 -9.66
CA SER A 135 -32.24 15.92 -10.92
C SER A 135 -32.87 17.30 -10.87
N LEU A 136 -32.25 18.28 -11.52
CA LEU A 136 -32.75 19.65 -11.69
C LEU A 136 -33.01 19.92 -13.17
N LEU A 137 -34.18 20.46 -13.48
CA LEU A 137 -34.62 20.75 -14.84
C LEU A 137 -35.00 22.22 -14.96
N LYS A 138 -34.68 22.84 -16.09
CA LYS A 138 -35.04 24.22 -16.42
C LYS A 138 -35.76 24.24 -17.75
N ASP A 139 -37.01 24.72 -17.75
CA ASP A 139 -37.86 24.82 -18.94
C ASP A 139 -38.01 23.50 -19.72
N GLY A 140 -38.02 22.36 -19.02
CA GLY A 140 -38.10 21.02 -19.61
C GLY A 140 -36.80 20.47 -20.21
N ALA A 141 -35.71 21.24 -20.12
CA ALA A 141 -34.35 20.83 -20.46
C ALA A 141 -33.56 20.39 -19.22
N ILE A 142 -32.50 19.62 -19.44
CA ILE A 142 -31.56 19.23 -18.38
C ILE A 142 -30.81 20.46 -17.91
N ASP A 143 -30.96 20.82 -16.62
CA ASP A 143 -30.13 21.85 -16.00
C ASP A 143 -28.92 21.20 -15.32
N GLU A 144 -29.18 20.36 -14.31
CA GLU A 144 -28.16 19.59 -13.60
C GLU A 144 -28.65 18.16 -13.34
N LEU A 145 -27.85 17.15 -13.68
CA LEU A 145 -28.14 15.75 -13.33
C LEU A 145 -26.92 15.11 -12.70
N PHE A 146 -27.11 14.44 -11.57
CA PHE A 146 -26.06 13.66 -10.92
C PHE A 146 -26.51 12.20 -10.79
N ARG A 147 -25.66 11.27 -11.21
CA ARG A 147 -26.03 9.84 -11.31
C ARG A 147 -24.87 8.94 -10.94
N LEU A 148 -25.17 7.84 -10.28
CA LEU A 148 -24.28 6.68 -10.27
C LEU A 148 -24.56 5.87 -11.55
N HIS A 149 -23.55 5.71 -12.39
CA HIS A 149 -23.57 4.77 -13.51
C HIS A 149 -22.76 3.54 -13.15
N ALA A 150 -23.28 2.35 -13.40
CA ALA A 150 -22.59 1.09 -13.17
C ALA A 150 -22.86 0.08 -14.28
N TRP A 151 -21.80 -0.36 -14.95
CA TRP A 151 -21.80 -1.52 -15.82
C TRP A 151 -21.53 -2.74 -14.95
N LEU A 152 -22.39 -3.75 -15.04
CA LEU A 152 -22.19 -5.02 -14.35
C LEU A 152 -21.44 -6.01 -15.26
N PRO A 153 -20.80 -7.05 -14.68
CA PRO A 153 -20.17 -8.12 -15.41
C PRO A 153 -21.20 -9.17 -15.89
N ASP A 154 -22.31 -8.69 -16.43
CA ASP A 154 -23.48 -9.48 -16.85
C ASP A 154 -23.59 -9.59 -18.38
N GLY A 155 -22.60 -9.09 -19.12
CA GLY A 155 -22.58 -9.07 -20.58
C GLY A 155 -23.49 -8.05 -21.24
N TYR A 156 -24.38 -7.38 -20.50
CA TYR A 156 -25.30 -6.40 -21.07
C TYR A 156 -24.56 -5.11 -21.42
N ARG A 157 -24.47 -4.82 -22.72
CA ARG A 157 -23.88 -3.59 -23.27
C ARG A 157 -24.88 -2.92 -24.22
N GLY A 158 -24.70 -1.62 -24.45
CA GLY A 158 -25.51 -0.88 -25.41
C GLY A 158 -25.36 -1.43 -26.83
N ASN A 159 -26.32 -1.13 -27.70
CA ASN A 159 -26.20 -1.51 -29.11
C ASN A 159 -24.96 -0.82 -29.72
N PRO A 160 -23.93 -1.57 -30.18
CA PRO A 160 -22.70 -0.98 -30.70
C PRO A 160 -22.93 -0.06 -31.90
N ASP A 161 -23.97 -0.32 -32.69
CA ASP A 161 -24.32 0.50 -33.85
C ASP A 161 -24.70 1.94 -33.47
N PHE A 162 -25.13 2.16 -32.23
CA PHE A 162 -25.58 3.46 -31.71
C PHE A 162 -24.73 3.94 -30.52
N ALA A 163 -23.50 3.45 -30.40
CA ALA A 163 -22.62 3.76 -29.26
C ALA A 163 -22.06 5.19 -29.30
N VAL A 164 -21.86 5.77 -30.48
CA VAL A 164 -21.32 7.13 -30.63
C VAL A 164 -22.44 8.15 -30.48
N HIS A 165 -22.33 9.01 -29.48
CA HIS A 165 -23.36 9.99 -29.15
C HIS A 165 -22.76 11.28 -28.61
N SER A 166 -23.58 12.32 -28.55
CA SER A 166 -23.25 13.59 -27.90
C SER A 166 -24.25 13.88 -26.78
N HIS A 167 -23.97 14.90 -25.98
CA HIS A 167 -24.81 15.33 -24.87
C HIS A 167 -25.28 16.77 -25.05
N GLN A 168 -26.47 17.10 -24.53
CA GLN A 168 -26.92 18.49 -24.51
C GLN A 168 -26.04 19.29 -23.54
N PRO A 169 -25.87 18.88 -22.27
CA PRO A 169 -25.04 19.62 -21.32
C PRO A 169 -23.59 19.12 -21.34
N PHE A 170 -22.68 19.91 -20.77
CA PHE A 170 -21.34 19.46 -20.42
C PHE A 170 -21.40 18.27 -19.45
N ALA A 171 -20.54 17.26 -19.65
CA ALA A 171 -20.48 16.07 -18.81
C ALA A 171 -19.15 15.96 -18.06
N GLN A 172 -19.20 15.45 -16.84
CA GLN A 172 -18.03 15.10 -16.05
C GLN A 172 -18.26 13.77 -15.31
N SER A 173 -17.23 12.94 -15.29
CA SER A 173 -17.24 11.61 -14.68
C SER A 173 -16.11 11.49 -13.66
N TRP A 174 -16.39 10.85 -12.52
CA TRP A 174 -15.39 10.43 -11.53
C TRP A 174 -15.50 8.93 -11.27
N ILE A 175 -14.43 8.18 -11.53
CA ILE A 175 -14.45 6.72 -11.51
C ILE A 175 -14.37 6.20 -10.07
N LEU A 176 -15.38 5.43 -9.67
CA LEU A 176 -15.49 4.82 -8.34
C LEU A 176 -14.86 3.44 -8.28
N ALA A 177 -14.99 2.63 -9.33
CA ALA A 177 -14.45 1.27 -9.36
C ALA A 177 -14.34 0.77 -10.80
N GLY A 178 -13.39 -0.12 -11.04
CA GLY A 178 -13.18 -0.75 -12.34
C GLY A 178 -12.56 0.17 -13.37
N GLU A 179 -12.64 -0.26 -14.64
CA GLU A 179 -11.95 0.37 -15.76
C GLU A 179 -12.91 0.51 -16.95
N GLY A 180 -12.86 1.66 -17.61
CA GLY A 180 -13.60 1.94 -18.84
C GLY A 180 -12.79 2.85 -19.75
N THR A 181 -13.00 2.72 -21.06
CA THR A 181 -12.29 3.53 -22.06
C THR A 181 -13.25 4.50 -22.74
N ASP A 182 -12.93 5.78 -22.70
CA ASP A 182 -13.64 6.82 -23.44
C ASP A 182 -12.98 7.03 -24.81
N HIS A 183 -13.78 7.07 -25.87
CA HIS A 183 -13.34 7.30 -27.24
C HIS A 183 -13.94 8.61 -27.73
N ARG A 184 -13.09 9.53 -28.21
CA ARG A 184 -13.52 10.82 -28.77
C ARG A 184 -13.55 10.77 -30.28
N TYR A 185 -14.51 11.47 -30.88
CA TYR A 185 -14.71 11.49 -32.33
C TYR A 185 -14.82 12.91 -32.86
N ASP A 186 -14.22 13.13 -34.01
CA ASP A 186 -14.54 14.26 -34.88
C ASP A 186 -15.58 13.81 -35.91
N VAL A 187 -16.60 14.64 -36.13
CA VAL A 187 -17.79 14.28 -36.93
C VAL A 187 -18.10 15.38 -37.92
N GLU A 188 -17.87 15.08 -39.19
CA GLU A 188 -18.06 16.00 -40.31
C GLU A 188 -19.25 15.57 -41.17
N PRO A 189 -20.12 16.49 -41.62
CA PRO A 189 -21.10 16.20 -42.67
C PRO A 189 -20.42 15.76 -43.97
N THR A 190 -20.95 14.74 -44.65
CA THR A 190 -20.43 14.32 -45.96
C THR A 190 -21.53 13.77 -46.85
N GLU A 191 -21.67 14.33 -48.05
CA GLU A 191 -22.60 13.81 -49.05
C GLU A 191 -21.99 12.68 -49.89
N ASP A 192 -20.67 12.47 -49.79
CA ASP A 192 -19.96 11.36 -50.46
C ASP A 192 -20.25 10.02 -49.77
N PRO A 193 -20.95 9.07 -50.43
CA PRO A 193 -21.27 7.76 -49.86
C PRO A 193 -20.04 6.90 -49.54
N THR A 194 -18.90 7.16 -50.18
CA THR A 194 -17.65 6.40 -49.96
C THR A 194 -16.92 6.83 -48.69
N ARG A 195 -17.16 8.07 -48.24
CA ARG A 195 -16.56 8.65 -47.02
C ARG A 195 -17.51 8.67 -45.82
N SER A 196 -18.81 8.53 -46.05
CA SER A 196 -19.82 8.45 -44.99
C SER A 196 -19.66 7.18 -44.17
N THR A 197 -19.47 7.33 -42.87
CA THR A 197 -19.36 6.19 -41.93
C THR A 197 -20.67 5.94 -41.18
N HIS A 198 -21.47 6.98 -40.90
CA HIS A 198 -22.70 6.91 -40.10
C HIS A 198 -23.78 7.86 -40.66
N ALA A 199 -25.00 7.74 -40.15
CA ALA A 199 -26.06 8.75 -40.26
C ALA A 199 -26.37 9.37 -38.88
N VAL A 200 -26.90 10.60 -38.89
CA VAL A 200 -27.35 11.30 -37.68
C VAL A 200 -28.76 10.86 -37.29
N TYR A 201 -28.94 10.52 -36.02
CA TYR A 201 -30.22 10.20 -35.42
C TYR A 201 -30.60 11.24 -34.35
N GLN A 202 -31.87 11.63 -34.32
CA GLN A 202 -32.45 12.49 -33.28
C GLN A 202 -33.10 11.65 -32.17
N LEU A 203 -32.99 12.11 -30.93
CA LEU A 203 -33.56 11.44 -29.76
C LEU A 203 -34.96 11.98 -29.44
N ALA A 204 -35.91 11.07 -29.23
CA ALA A 204 -37.22 11.36 -28.63
C ALA A 204 -37.42 10.52 -27.35
N TRP A 205 -37.89 11.13 -26.26
CA TRP A 205 -38.02 10.50 -24.95
C TRP A 205 -39.51 10.19 -24.61
N SER A 206 -39.77 9.12 -23.84
CA SER A 206 -41.13 8.76 -23.40
C SER A 206 -41.17 8.19 -21.98
N ASP A 207 -42.22 8.55 -21.24
CA ASP A 207 -42.57 8.05 -19.90
C ASP A 207 -43.71 7.01 -19.91
N GLY A 208 -44.12 6.55 -21.10
CA GLY A 208 -45.26 5.65 -21.29
C GLY A 208 -46.63 6.34 -21.32
N LYS A 209 -46.73 7.67 -21.13
CA LYS A 209 -47.98 8.45 -21.23
C LYS A 209 -47.95 9.50 -22.34
N ARG A 210 -46.81 10.15 -22.60
CA ARG A 210 -46.62 11.14 -23.70
C ARG A 210 -45.22 11.03 -24.31
N GLN A 211 -45.14 11.17 -25.64
CA GLN A 211 -43.91 11.19 -26.43
C GLN A 211 -43.62 12.63 -26.87
N ASP A 212 -42.51 13.20 -26.41
CA ASP A 212 -42.08 14.57 -26.73
C ASP A 212 -40.54 14.69 -26.70
N ALA A 213 -40.01 15.85 -27.12
CA ALA A 213 -38.58 16.14 -27.12
C ALA A 213 -38.05 16.54 -25.72
N ALA A 214 -38.93 16.68 -24.72
CA ALA A 214 -38.58 17.11 -23.38
C ALA A 214 -37.92 15.98 -22.57
N TYR A 215 -36.95 16.32 -21.74
CA TYR A 215 -36.28 15.34 -20.90
C TYR A 215 -37.15 14.92 -19.72
N LYS A 216 -37.18 13.61 -19.41
CA LYS A 216 -37.92 13.06 -18.26
C LYS A 216 -36.99 12.29 -17.33
N THR A 217 -37.12 12.47 -16.02
CA THR A 217 -36.22 11.87 -15.02
C THR A 217 -36.39 10.34 -14.90
N HIS A 218 -37.62 9.84 -15.08
CA HIS A 218 -37.95 8.41 -15.07
C HIS A 218 -38.57 7.99 -16.40
N GLN A 219 -37.75 7.52 -17.33
CA GLN A 219 -38.16 7.21 -18.70
C GLN A 219 -38.41 5.72 -18.89
N THR A 220 -39.31 5.35 -19.80
CA THR A 220 -39.62 3.95 -20.12
C THR A 220 -38.95 3.50 -21.42
N TYR A 221 -38.74 4.40 -22.38
CA TYR A 221 -37.97 4.13 -23.60
C TYR A 221 -37.50 5.43 -24.27
N SER A 222 -36.47 5.33 -25.12
CA SER A 222 -36.08 6.35 -26.11
C SER A 222 -36.25 5.82 -27.53
N ILE A 223 -36.49 6.70 -28.49
CA ILE A 223 -36.45 6.36 -29.92
C ILE A 223 -35.32 7.18 -30.55
N VAL A 224 -34.39 6.50 -31.22
CA VAL A 224 -33.44 7.14 -32.12
C VAL A 224 -34.06 7.17 -33.51
N GLN A 225 -34.41 8.36 -33.98
CA GLN A 225 -35.06 8.57 -35.28
C GLN A 225 -34.02 8.97 -36.33
N ASN A 226 -33.90 8.18 -37.41
CA ASN A 226 -32.95 8.45 -38.48
C ASN A 226 -33.34 9.77 -39.18
N THR A 227 -32.40 10.71 -39.29
CA THR A 227 -32.62 11.98 -39.99
C THR A 227 -32.23 11.95 -41.47
N GLY A 228 -31.64 10.84 -41.94
CA GLY A 228 -31.13 10.67 -43.30
C GLY A 228 -29.89 11.51 -43.62
N LYS A 229 -29.26 12.15 -42.61
CA LYS A 229 -28.09 13.01 -42.81
C LYS A 229 -26.78 12.23 -42.65
N PRO A 230 -26.03 11.97 -43.74
CA PRO A 230 -24.77 11.24 -43.68
C PRO A 230 -23.62 12.06 -43.07
N VAL A 231 -22.80 11.39 -42.26
CA VAL A 231 -21.61 11.97 -41.62
C VAL A 231 -20.42 11.03 -41.67
N ARG A 232 -19.22 11.59 -41.52
CA ARG A 232 -17.97 10.87 -41.29
C ARG A 232 -17.53 11.10 -39.86
N ALA A 233 -17.67 10.07 -39.03
CA ALA A 233 -17.06 10.01 -37.71
C ALA A 233 -15.64 9.42 -37.79
N THR A 234 -14.65 10.14 -37.27
CA THR A 234 -13.26 9.70 -37.18
C THR A 234 -12.83 9.70 -35.70
N ARG A 235 -12.36 8.57 -35.19
CA ARG A 235 -11.88 8.48 -33.80
C ARG A 235 -10.55 9.23 -33.66
N THR A 236 -10.50 10.22 -32.78
CA THR A 236 -9.33 11.11 -32.60
C THR A 236 -8.50 10.73 -31.38
N ALA A 237 -9.12 10.23 -30.32
CA ALA A 237 -8.45 9.82 -29.09
C ALA A 237 -9.14 8.63 -28.42
N SER A 238 -8.42 7.94 -27.56
CA SER A 238 -8.95 6.88 -26.70
C SER A 238 -8.19 6.88 -25.38
N GLU A 239 -8.90 7.09 -24.27
CA GLU A 239 -8.32 7.22 -22.94
C GLU A 239 -8.99 6.23 -21.99
N THR A 240 -8.20 5.42 -21.31
CA THR A 240 -8.68 4.48 -20.29
C THR A 240 -8.66 5.14 -18.93
N HIS A 241 -9.78 5.07 -18.22
CA HIS A 241 -9.97 5.65 -16.90
C HIS A 241 -10.26 4.56 -15.87
N SER A 242 -9.47 4.55 -14.80
CA SER A 242 -9.60 3.64 -13.66
C SER A 242 -9.97 4.40 -12.38
N ARG A 243 -10.20 3.69 -11.29
CA ARG A 243 -10.60 4.25 -9.99
C ARG A 243 -9.78 5.49 -9.60
N ASN A 244 -10.49 6.51 -9.08
CA ASN A 244 -10.00 7.84 -8.69
C ASN A 244 -9.59 8.76 -9.84
N MET A 245 -9.67 8.32 -11.10
CA MET A 245 -9.56 9.23 -12.25
C MET A 245 -10.86 9.98 -12.51
N ALA A 246 -10.76 11.10 -13.21
CA ALA A 246 -11.89 11.86 -13.71
C ALA A 246 -11.67 12.27 -15.17
N TYR A 247 -12.76 12.45 -15.91
CA TYR A 247 -12.72 12.97 -17.27
C TYR A 247 -13.96 13.80 -17.59
N THR A 248 -13.90 14.58 -18.66
CA THR A 248 -14.97 15.48 -19.08
C THR A 248 -15.29 15.32 -20.56
N VAL A 249 -16.55 15.54 -20.92
CA VAL A 249 -17.03 15.57 -22.30
C VAL A 249 -17.74 16.90 -22.52
N PRO A 250 -17.21 17.79 -23.38
CA PRO A 250 -17.87 19.05 -23.70
C PRO A 250 -19.28 18.86 -24.28
N ALA A 251 -20.15 19.85 -24.07
CA ALA A 251 -21.49 19.86 -24.66
C ALA A 251 -21.42 19.69 -26.19
N GLY A 252 -22.22 18.79 -26.75
CA GLY A 252 -22.25 18.49 -28.19
C GLY A 252 -21.06 17.69 -28.74
N ALA A 253 -20.01 17.42 -27.94
CA ALA A 253 -18.89 16.60 -28.39
C ALA A 253 -19.31 15.14 -28.55
N PHE A 254 -18.85 14.48 -29.62
CA PHE A 254 -19.15 13.07 -29.87
C PHE A 254 -18.15 12.17 -29.16
N HIS A 255 -18.68 11.21 -28.41
CA HIS A 255 -17.89 10.21 -27.72
C HIS A 255 -18.61 8.87 -27.64
N SER A 256 -17.88 7.83 -27.22
CA SER A 256 -18.44 6.54 -26.82
C SER A 256 -17.63 5.98 -25.65
N THR A 257 -18.28 5.24 -24.76
CA THR A 257 -17.62 4.55 -23.65
C THR A 257 -17.65 3.06 -23.87
N SER A 258 -16.50 2.41 -23.81
CA SER A 258 -16.37 0.95 -23.88
C SER A 258 -15.96 0.37 -22.52
N VAL A 259 -16.65 -0.70 -22.12
CA VAL A 259 -16.40 -1.45 -20.88
C VAL A 259 -16.47 -2.93 -21.22
N ALA A 260 -15.43 -3.70 -20.88
CA ALA A 260 -15.40 -5.14 -21.15
C ALA A 260 -16.61 -5.86 -20.52
N PRO A 261 -17.25 -6.83 -21.20
CA PRO A 261 -18.53 -7.42 -20.79
C PRO A 261 -18.49 -8.14 -19.43
N ASN A 262 -17.31 -8.54 -18.99
CA ASN A 262 -17.05 -9.35 -17.80
C ASN A 262 -16.49 -8.54 -16.62
N ILE A 263 -16.39 -7.21 -16.71
CA ILE A 263 -15.94 -6.37 -15.59
C ILE A 263 -17.06 -5.49 -15.07
N LEU A 264 -16.97 -5.10 -13.80
CA LEU A 264 -17.73 -3.99 -13.25
C LEU A 264 -16.98 -2.69 -13.52
N HIS A 265 -17.69 -1.64 -13.93
CA HIS A 265 -17.17 -0.27 -14.01
C HIS A 265 -18.22 0.67 -13.44
N ALA A 266 -17.84 1.55 -12.52
CA ALA A 266 -18.76 2.47 -11.86
C ALA A 266 -18.21 3.89 -11.81
N THR A 267 -19.07 4.87 -12.08
CA THR A 267 -18.71 6.29 -12.13
C THR A 267 -19.83 7.14 -11.53
N LEU A 268 -19.44 8.21 -10.82
CA LEU A 268 -20.32 9.33 -10.54
C LEU A 268 -20.30 10.26 -11.75
N PHE A 269 -21.48 10.46 -12.34
CA PHE A 269 -21.66 11.19 -13.59
C PHE A 269 -22.48 12.45 -13.36
N PHE A 270 -21.98 13.58 -13.85
CA PHE A 270 -22.57 14.90 -13.67
C PHE A 270 -22.79 15.59 -15.02
N PHE A 271 -24.02 15.97 -15.31
CA PHE A 271 -24.35 16.94 -16.35
C PHE A 271 -24.55 18.33 -15.76
N ASP A 272 -23.92 19.33 -16.39
CA ASP A 272 -23.93 20.72 -15.96
C ASP A 272 -24.18 21.66 -17.14
N SER A 273 -25.40 22.20 -17.24
CA SER A 273 -25.78 23.14 -18.31
C SER A 273 -24.97 24.44 -18.26
N HIS A 274 -24.48 24.83 -17.08
CA HIS A 274 -23.74 26.08 -16.86
C HIS A 274 -22.37 26.08 -17.55
N ARG A 275 -21.76 24.90 -17.72
CA ARG A 275 -20.48 24.73 -18.43
C ARG A 275 -20.65 24.47 -19.92
N GLY A 276 -21.86 24.63 -20.44
CA GLY A 276 -22.20 24.52 -21.86
C GLY A 276 -23.47 23.73 -22.06
N PHE A 277 -24.30 24.19 -23.01
CA PHE A 277 -25.54 23.52 -23.39
C PHE A 277 -25.78 23.62 -24.91
N MET A 278 -26.01 22.48 -25.54
CA MET A 278 -26.36 22.33 -26.95
C MET A 278 -27.81 21.86 -27.07
N GLN A 279 -28.62 22.54 -27.90
CA GLN A 279 -30.02 22.16 -28.04
C GLN A 279 -30.21 20.75 -28.63
N LEU A 280 -29.34 20.36 -29.56
CA LEU A 280 -29.36 19.05 -30.19
C LEU A 280 -28.20 18.20 -29.68
N ALA A 281 -28.51 16.97 -29.27
CA ALA A 281 -27.54 15.96 -28.86
C ALA A 281 -27.73 14.68 -29.70
N PRO A 282 -27.30 14.72 -30.98
CA PRO A 282 -27.49 13.59 -31.88
C PRO A 282 -26.74 12.33 -31.42
N VAL A 283 -27.29 11.19 -31.82
CA VAL A 283 -26.65 9.87 -31.79
C VAL A 283 -26.27 9.52 -33.21
N LEU A 284 -25.14 8.85 -33.41
CA LEU A 284 -24.75 8.32 -34.71
C LEU A 284 -25.15 6.86 -34.82
N GLY A 285 -25.65 6.47 -35.99
CA GLY A 285 -26.10 5.11 -36.27
C GLY A 285 -25.77 4.67 -37.70
N PRO A 286 -26.17 3.44 -38.08
CA PRO A 286 -25.98 2.93 -39.43
C PRO A 286 -26.69 3.80 -40.47
N ARG A 287 -26.18 3.86 -41.71
CA ARG A 287 -26.71 4.76 -42.75
C ARG A 287 -28.13 4.41 -43.18
N ASP A 288 -28.40 3.12 -43.34
CA ASP A 288 -29.62 2.60 -43.99
C ASP A 288 -30.62 1.99 -42.99
N ALA A 289 -30.40 2.15 -41.68
CA ALA A 289 -31.24 1.55 -40.66
C ALA A 289 -32.46 2.43 -40.30
N GLU A 290 -33.63 1.79 -40.19
CA GLU A 290 -34.85 2.43 -39.68
C GLU A 290 -34.71 2.87 -38.21
N SER A 291 -35.67 3.68 -37.74
CA SER A 291 -35.66 4.20 -36.37
C SER A 291 -35.71 3.07 -35.34
N TYR A 292 -34.85 3.14 -34.32
CA TYR A 292 -34.71 2.08 -33.32
C TYR A 292 -35.29 2.50 -31.96
N LYS A 293 -36.18 1.67 -31.40
CA LYS A 293 -36.78 1.89 -30.08
C LYS A 293 -35.93 1.20 -29.02
N GLN A 294 -35.37 1.99 -28.11
CA GLN A 294 -34.58 1.56 -26.98
C GLN A 294 -35.48 1.47 -25.73
N VAL A 295 -35.97 0.27 -25.42
CA VAL A 295 -36.76 0.03 -24.21
C VAL A 295 -35.84 0.00 -23.00
N ARG A 296 -36.20 0.74 -21.94
CA ARG A 296 -35.51 0.66 -20.65
C ARG A 296 -36.12 -0.47 -19.85
N ASP A 297 -35.41 -1.58 -19.76
CA ASP A 297 -35.81 -2.74 -18.95
C ASP A 297 -35.73 -2.38 -17.44
N PRO A 298 -36.67 -2.81 -16.57
CA PRO A 298 -36.43 -2.85 -15.14
C PRO A 298 -35.02 -3.37 -14.82
N ALA A 299 -34.33 -2.71 -13.89
CA ALA A 299 -32.91 -2.96 -13.61
C ALA A 299 -32.59 -4.40 -13.18
N GLY A 300 -33.60 -5.19 -12.78
CA GLY A 300 -33.42 -6.52 -12.19
C GLY A 300 -32.64 -6.50 -10.86
N THR A 301 -32.39 -5.30 -10.31
CA THR A 301 -31.58 -5.06 -9.12
C THR A 301 -32.01 -3.77 -8.43
N THR A 302 -31.62 -3.60 -7.17
CA THR A 302 -31.92 -2.41 -6.36
C THR A 302 -30.70 -1.48 -6.30
N PRO A 303 -30.89 -0.18 -5.98
CA PRO A 303 -29.76 0.73 -5.72
C PRO A 303 -28.81 0.19 -4.63
N GLN A 304 -29.36 -0.44 -3.58
CA GLN A 304 -28.60 -1.08 -2.51
C GLN A 304 -27.64 -2.15 -3.06
N ILE A 305 -28.17 -3.16 -3.77
CA ILE A 305 -27.35 -4.27 -4.29
C ILE A 305 -26.29 -3.75 -5.27
N LEU A 306 -26.66 -2.74 -6.07
CA LEU A 306 -25.72 -2.10 -6.99
C LEU A 306 -24.58 -1.40 -6.24
N ALA A 307 -24.91 -0.60 -5.23
CA ALA A 307 -23.93 0.10 -4.39
C ALA A 307 -23.03 -0.89 -3.62
N GLU A 308 -23.58 -2.00 -3.10
CA GLU A 308 -22.83 -3.08 -2.46
C GLU A 308 -21.81 -3.72 -3.42
N LYS A 309 -22.19 -3.99 -4.68
CA LYS A 309 -21.25 -4.51 -5.70
C LYS A 309 -20.14 -3.52 -6.05
N VAL A 310 -20.47 -2.23 -6.16
CA VAL A 310 -19.47 -1.18 -6.38
C VAL A 310 -18.51 -1.10 -5.19
N GLN A 311 -19.03 -1.12 -3.96
CA GLN A 311 -18.22 -1.09 -2.74
C GLN A 311 -17.31 -2.33 -2.61
N LEU A 312 -17.80 -3.52 -2.95
CA LEU A 312 -17.00 -4.75 -2.94
C LEU A 312 -15.82 -4.66 -3.90
N LEU A 313 -16.05 -4.25 -5.16
CA LEU A 313 -14.96 -4.08 -6.10
C LEU A 313 -14.00 -2.97 -5.67
N ARG A 314 -14.52 -1.81 -5.23
CA ARG A 314 -13.68 -0.69 -4.76
C ARG A 314 -12.76 -1.14 -3.61
N THR A 315 -13.29 -1.89 -2.65
CA THR A 315 -12.52 -2.44 -1.52
C THR A 315 -11.44 -3.41 -1.99
N TRP A 316 -11.78 -4.29 -2.94
CA TRP A 316 -10.81 -5.21 -3.55
C TRP A 316 -9.67 -4.46 -4.25
N GLU A 317 -9.99 -3.42 -5.04
CA GLU A 317 -8.98 -2.61 -5.76
C GLU A 317 -8.03 -1.91 -4.78
N VAL A 318 -8.56 -1.36 -3.69
CA VAL A 318 -7.76 -0.76 -2.61
C VAL A 318 -6.79 -1.78 -2.00
N LEU A 319 -7.26 -2.99 -1.69
CA LEU A 319 -6.43 -4.05 -1.11
C LEU A 319 -5.34 -4.52 -2.09
N VAL A 320 -5.66 -4.70 -3.37
CA VAL A 320 -4.67 -5.10 -4.40
C VAL A 320 -3.65 -4.01 -4.65
N GLU A 321 -4.07 -2.74 -4.76
CA GLU A 321 -3.13 -1.62 -4.91
C GLU A 321 -2.24 -1.45 -3.68
N ARG A 322 -2.79 -1.62 -2.48
CA ARG A 322 -2.01 -1.66 -1.24
C ARG A 322 -0.99 -2.80 -1.30
N GLY A 323 -1.41 -4.00 -1.69
CA GLY A 323 -0.53 -5.15 -1.87
C GLY A 323 0.62 -4.86 -2.84
N ARG A 324 0.31 -4.31 -4.02
CA ARG A 324 1.31 -3.92 -5.03
C ARG A 324 2.28 -2.85 -4.52
N ARG A 325 1.79 -1.81 -3.82
CA ARG A 325 2.64 -0.74 -3.26
C ARG A 325 3.60 -1.29 -2.20
N LEU A 326 3.10 -2.14 -1.30
CA LEU A 326 3.92 -2.79 -0.28
C LEU A 326 4.95 -3.73 -0.92
N ALA A 327 4.54 -4.49 -1.93
CA ALA A 327 5.44 -5.36 -2.69
C ALA A 327 6.55 -4.58 -3.41
N LYS A 328 6.27 -3.39 -3.95
CA LYS A 328 7.28 -2.49 -4.52
C LYS A 328 8.21 -1.90 -3.46
N SER A 329 7.71 -1.66 -2.26
CA SER A 329 8.49 -1.13 -1.12
C SER A 329 9.24 -2.22 -0.34
N ALA A 330 9.32 -3.44 -0.89
CA ALA A 330 9.93 -4.63 -0.26
C ALA A 330 9.30 -5.06 1.09
N GLU A 331 8.08 -4.60 1.37
CA GLU A 331 7.21 -5.01 2.49
C GLU A 331 6.38 -6.25 2.07
N LEU A 332 7.06 -7.33 1.69
CA LEU A 332 6.48 -8.48 1.00
C LEU A 332 5.41 -9.21 1.83
N GLU A 333 5.58 -9.27 3.13
CA GLU A 333 4.68 -9.99 4.03
C GLU A 333 3.36 -9.25 4.24
N PHE A 334 3.40 -7.92 4.28
CA PHE A 334 2.18 -7.10 4.30
C PHE A 334 1.46 -7.11 2.96
N ALA A 335 2.22 -7.15 1.86
CA ALA A 335 1.65 -7.36 0.56
C ALA A 335 0.87 -8.69 0.53
N LEU A 336 1.39 -9.71 1.19
CA LEU A 336 0.76 -11.03 1.27
C LEU A 336 -0.55 -10.97 2.05
N VAL A 337 -0.58 -10.27 3.20
CA VAL A 337 -1.80 -10.05 3.98
C VAL A 337 -2.85 -9.31 3.15
N ALA A 338 -2.49 -8.15 2.57
CA ALA A 338 -3.43 -7.34 1.80
C ALA A 338 -4.01 -8.11 0.59
N LEU A 339 -3.18 -8.91 -0.09
CA LEU A 339 -3.63 -9.75 -1.20
C LEU A 339 -4.48 -10.94 -0.72
N ASN A 340 -4.17 -11.55 0.42
CA ASN A 340 -5.03 -12.59 1.00
C ASN A 340 -6.39 -12.04 1.43
N ASP A 341 -6.45 -10.83 2.00
CA ASP A 341 -7.71 -10.16 2.31
C ASP A 341 -8.52 -9.91 1.02
N ALA A 342 -7.87 -9.49 -0.07
CA ALA A 342 -8.50 -9.34 -1.38
C ALA A 342 -9.02 -10.67 -1.94
N LEU A 343 -8.24 -11.76 -1.78
CA LEU A 343 -8.64 -13.11 -2.19
C LEU A 343 -9.88 -13.56 -1.40
N GLN A 344 -9.85 -13.41 -0.08
CA GLN A 344 -10.96 -13.78 0.79
C GLN A 344 -12.24 -13.02 0.44
N LEU A 345 -12.13 -11.73 0.09
CA LEU A 345 -13.28 -10.93 -0.33
C LEU A 345 -13.98 -11.50 -1.58
N CYS A 346 -13.22 -12.07 -2.53
CA CYS A 346 -13.78 -12.73 -3.71
C CYS A 346 -14.30 -14.15 -3.40
N GLU A 347 -13.74 -14.86 -2.42
CA GLU A 347 -14.10 -16.24 -2.09
C GLU A 347 -15.32 -16.33 -1.17
N SER A 348 -15.43 -15.44 -0.20
CA SER A 348 -16.44 -15.53 0.87
C SER A 348 -17.76 -14.86 0.52
N ARG A 349 -17.83 -14.10 -0.59
CA ARG A 349 -18.97 -13.27 -0.98
C ARG A 349 -19.60 -13.80 -2.26
N VAL A 350 -20.75 -14.46 -2.10
CA VAL A 350 -21.55 -14.99 -3.23
C VAL A 350 -21.96 -13.89 -4.22
N ASP A 351 -22.07 -12.66 -3.74
CA ASP A 351 -22.48 -11.47 -4.49
C ASP A 351 -21.33 -10.70 -5.16
N PHE A 352 -20.07 -11.13 -5.01
CA PHE A 352 -18.92 -10.42 -5.56
C PHE A 352 -18.98 -10.35 -7.10
N PRO A 353 -18.81 -9.16 -7.71
CA PRO A 353 -18.91 -9.01 -9.16
C PRO A 353 -17.81 -9.79 -9.88
N ASN A 354 -18.17 -10.87 -10.57
CA ASN A 354 -17.25 -11.78 -11.27
C ASN A 354 -16.09 -12.28 -10.38
N ALA A 355 -16.44 -12.90 -9.24
CA ALA A 355 -15.49 -13.48 -8.28
C ALA A 355 -14.35 -14.25 -8.94
N THR A 356 -14.64 -15.10 -9.93
CA THR A 356 -13.64 -15.91 -10.63
C THR A 356 -12.58 -15.07 -11.34
N LEU A 357 -12.94 -13.98 -12.01
CA LEU A 357 -11.97 -13.09 -12.65
C LEU A 357 -11.03 -12.42 -11.64
N TYR A 358 -11.60 -11.80 -10.59
CA TYR A 358 -10.81 -11.06 -9.62
C TYR A 358 -10.00 -11.98 -8.70
N ARG A 359 -10.51 -13.16 -8.34
CA ARG A 359 -9.75 -14.24 -7.70
C ARG A 359 -8.49 -14.56 -8.49
N ARG A 360 -8.60 -14.85 -9.80
CA ARG A 360 -7.46 -15.17 -10.66
C ARG A 360 -6.42 -14.05 -10.71
N ARG A 361 -6.87 -12.78 -10.73
CA ARG A 361 -5.99 -11.61 -10.64
C ARG A 361 -5.16 -11.62 -9.36
N VAL A 362 -5.80 -11.83 -8.21
CA VAL A 362 -5.11 -11.90 -6.92
C VAL A 362 -4.18 -13.10 -6.84
N LEU A 363 -4.59 -14.27 -7.33
CA LEU A 363 -3.74 -15.47 -7.33
C LEU A 363 -2.45 -15.26 -8.14
N GLY A 364 -2.51 -14.55 -9.27
CA GLY A 364 -1.31 -14.17 -10.03
C GLY A 364 -0.34 -13.32 -9.21
N GLU A 365 -0.85 -12.31 -8.50
CA GLU A 365 -0.06 -11.44 -7.61
C GLU A 365 0.52 -12.24 -6.42
N LEU A 366 -0.28 -13.09 -5.79
CA LEU A 366 0.15 -13.98 -4.70
C LEU A 366 1.23 -14.97 -5.16
N GLY A 367 1.11 -15.51 -6.38
CA GLY A 367 2.12 -16.38 -6.99
C GLY A 367 3.46 -15.66 -7.16
N SER A 368 3.45 -14.46 -7.73
CA SER A 368 4.66 -13.64 -7.87
C SER A 368 5.27 -13.27 -6.51
N LEU A 369 4.42 -12.94 -5.53
CA LEU A 369 4.87 -12.57 -4.20
C LEU A 369 5.49 -13.75 -3.43
N ASN A 370 4.88 -14.93 -3.48
CA ASN A 370 5.45 -16.14 -2.88
C ASN A 370 6.79 -16.51 -3.54
N ARG A 371 6.93 -16.33 -4.86
CA ARG A 371 8.22 -16.49 -5.54
C ARG A 371 9.28 -15.55 -4.97
N ARG A 372 8.96 -14.26 -4.78
CA ARG A 372 9.89 -13.26 -4.21
C ARG A 372 10.26 -13.54 -2.76
N LEU A 373 9.41 -14.26 -2.03
CA LEU A 373 9.68 -14.76 -0.67
C LEU A 373 10.46 -16.09 -0.67
N GLY A 374 10.87 -16.62 -1.83
CA GLY A 374 11.51 -17.93 -1.93
C GLY A 374 10.59 -19.13 -1.71
N ARG A 375 9.27 -18.91 -1.55
CA ARG A 375 8.25 -19.94 -1.30
C ARG A 375 7.78 -20.57 -2.62
N TYR A 376 8.72 -21.20 -3.34
CA TYR A 376 8.48 -21.67 -4.71
C TYR A 376 7.41 -22.74 -4.83
N GLU A 377 7.32 -23.68 -3.90
CA GLU A 377 6.26 -24.71 -3.93
C GLU A 377 4.87 -24.10 -3.77
N THR A 378 4.72 -23.13 -2.87
CA THR A 378 3.46 -22.38 -2.70
C THR A 378 3.14 -21.56 -3.94
N ALA A 379 4.12 -20.83 -4.49
CA ALA A 379 3.97 -20.06 -5.72
C ALA A 379 3.54 -20.95 -6.89
N ARG A 380 4.19 -22.10 -7.06
CA ARG A 380 3.88 -23.09 -8.07
C ARG A 380 2.44 -23.59 -7.95
N ALA A 381 2.04 -24.05 -6.77
CA ALA A 381 0.70 -24.59 -6.55
C ALA A 381 -0.39 -23.55 -6.85
N ILE A 382 -0.20 -22.30 -6.41
CA ILE A 382 -1.12 -21.19 -6.68
C ILE A 382 -1.22 -20.92 -8.19
N LEU A 383 -0.08 -20.81 -8.88
CA LEU A 383 -0.04 -20.46 -10.29
C LEU A 383 -0.54 -21.59 -11.20
N GLU A 384 -0.18 -22.85 -10.93
CA GLU A 384 -0.67 -24.02 -11.66
C GLU A 384 -2.20 -24.10 -11.60
N ALA A 385 -2.78 -23.96 -10.40
CA ALA A 385 -4.23 -23.96 -10.21
C ALA A 385 -4.90 -22.78 -10.93
N ALA A 386 -4.38 -21.57 -10.77
CA ALA A 386 -4.94 -20.38 -11.41
C ALA A 386 -4.90 -20.46 -12.95
N ILE A 387 -3.79 -20.94 -13.54
CA ILE A 387 -3.64 -21.08 -14.99
C ILE A 387 -4.60 -22.14 -15.55
N ALA A 388 -4.81 -23.25 -14.85
CA ALA A 388 -5.73 -24.30 -15.28
C ALA A 388 -7.18 -23.80 -15.45
N GLU A 389 -7.56 -22.78 -14.68
CA GLU A 389 -8.90 -22.16 -14.69
C GLU A 389 -8.98 -20.87 -15.55
N THR A 390 -7.90 -20.51 -16.25
CA THR A 390 -7.82 -19.24 -16.99
C THR A 390 -7.76 -19.48 -18.49
N GLU A 391 -8.76 -19.04 -19.25
CA GLU A 391 -8.72 -19.01 -20.72
C GLU A 391 -7.57 -18.13 -21.25
N PRO A 392 -7.13 -18.30 -22.51
CA PRO A 392 -6.13 -17.44 -23.15
C PRO A 392 -6.45 -15.95 -22.95
N SER A 393 -5.59 -15.25 -22.22
CA SER A 393 -5.78 -13.86 -21.80
C SER A 393 -4.46 -13.24 -21.33
N VAL A 394 -4.41 -11.90 -21.22
CA VAL A 394 -3.27 -11.18 -20.63
C VAL A 394 -2.94 -11.71 -19.22
N GLN A 395 -3.95 -12.04 -18.43
CA GLN A 395 -3.76 -12.62 -17.10
C GLN A 395 -3.02 -13.96 -17.16
N ARG A 396 -3.41 -14.84 -18.10
CA ARG A 396 -2.76 -16.15 -18.29
C ARG A 396 -1.31 -15.98 -18.71
N ILE A 397 -1.02 -15.02 -19.59
CA ILE A 397 0.34 -14.68 -20.03
C ILE A 397 1.23 -14.32 -18.83
N GLU A 398 0.76 -13.42 -17.96
CA GLU A 398 1.50 -12.98 -16.78
C GLU A 398 1.77 -14.14 -15.82
N MET A 399 0.72 -14.92 -15.49
CA MET A 399 0.85 -16.08 -14.59
C MET A 399 1.78 -17.16 -15.16
N SER A 400 1.69 -17.47 -16.45
CA SER A 400 2.59 -18.44 -17.12
C SER A 400 4.04 -17.97 -17.09
N GLY A 401 4.28 -16.67 -17.27
CA GLY A 401 5.61 -16.08 -17.13
C GLY A 401 6.17 -16.20 -15.72
N GLU A 402 5.37 -15.90 -14.69
CA GLU A 402 5.79 -16.08 -13.29
C GLU A 402 6.03 -17.56 -12.96
N LEU A 403 5.16 -18.47 -13.43
CA LEU A 403 5.31 -19.91 -13.22
C LEU A 403 6.58 -20.45 -13.88
N GLY A 404 6.90 -19.99 -15.09
CA GLY A 404 8.16 -20.35 -15.75
C GLY A 404 9.39 -19.92 -14.94
N VAL A 405 9.36 -18.74 -14.31
CA VAL A 405 10.45 -18.28 -13.44
C VAL A 405 10.52 -19.13 -12.16
N VAL A 406 9.38 -19.48 -11.57
CA VAL A 406 9.30 -20.39 -10.41
C VAL A 406 9.94 -21.74 -10.75
N TYR A 407 9.53 -22.39 -11.85
CA TYR A 407 10.14 -23.65 -12.27
C TYR A 407 11.64 -23.54 -12.50
N ARG A 408 12.11 -22.43 -13.09
CA ARG A 408 13.55 -22.19 -13.32
C ARG A 408 14.32 -22.10 -12.00
N HIS A 409 13.80 -21.40 -10.99
CA HIS A 409 14.45 -21.32 -9.66
C HIS A 409 14.41 -22.66 -8.92
N MET A 410 13.41 -23.50 -9.19
CA MET A 410 13.34 -24.89 -8.72
C MET A 410 14.20 -25.87 -9.54
N ASN A 411 14.99 -25.38 -10.51
CA ASN A 411 15.79 -26.19 -11.44
C ASN A 411 14.97 -27.20 -12.28
N ARG A 412 13.66 -26.95 -12.47
CA ARG A 412 12.75 -27.70 -13.33
C ARG A 412 12.74 -27.10 -14.74
N LEU A 413 13.88 -27.17 -15.42
CA LEU A 413 14.14 -26.40 -16.64
C LEU A 413 13.20 -26.74 -17.80
N GLU A 414 12.82 -28.01 -17.99
CA GLU A 414 11.87 -28.40 -19.04
C GLU A 414 10.45 -27.88 -18.77
N ASP A 415 10.04 -27.83 -17.51
CA ASP A 415 8.77 -27.22 -17.13
C ASP A 415 8.77 -25.71 -17.35
N ALA A 416 9.89 -25.05 -17.00
CA ALA A 416 10.11 -23.63 -17.27
C ALA A 416 10.03 -23.34 -18.77
N LYS A 417 10.67 -24.17 -19.60
CA LYS A 417 10.61 -24.05 -21.07
C LYS A 417 9.17 -24.11 -21.58
N ARG A 418 8.41 -25.14 -21.18
CA ARG A 418 7.00 -25.30 -21.57
C ARG A 418 6.14 -24.10 -21.15
N ALA A 419 6.35 -23.58 -19.95
CA ALA A 419 5.63 -22.41 -19.44
C ALA A 419 5.96 -21.14 -20.25
N PHE A 420 7.22 -20.89 -20.58
CA PHE A 420 7.62 -19.74 -21.40
C PHE A 420 7.20 -19.89 -22.87
N GLU A 421 7.17 -21.09 -23.44
CA GLU A 421 6.63 -21.35 -24.78
C GLU A 421 5.11 -21.12 -24.83
N MET A 422 4.38 -21.49 -23.77
CA MET A 422 2.97 -21.12 -23.63
C MET A 422 2.82 -19.60 -23.55
N GLN A 423 3.61 -18.94 -22.70
CA GLN A 423 3.58 -17.48 -22.56
C GLN A 423 3.80 -16.77 -23.90
N TYR A 424 4.82 -17.19 -24.66
CA TYR A 424 5.14 -16.60 -25.96
C TYR A 424 4.00 -16.79 -26.96
N ARG A 425 3.49 -18.02 -27.12
CA ARG A 425 2.40 -18.33 -28.06
C ARG A 425 1.13 -17.55 -27.75
N THR A 426 0.69 -17.53 -26.49
CA THR A 426 -0.49 -16.76 -26.09
C THR A 426 -0.27 -15.26 -26.25
N ALA A 427 0.96 -14.76 -26.01
CA ALA A 427 1.28 -13.36 -26.23
C ALA A 427 1.26 -12.98 -27.72
N GLU A 428 1.72 -13.86 -28.60
CA GLU A 428 1.65 -13.70 -30.06
C GLU A 428 0.20 -13.66 -30.55
N GLU A 429 -0.64 -14.61 -30.10
CA GLU A 429 -2.08 -14.65 -30.41
C GLU A 429 -2.83 -13.38 -30.00
N LEU A 430 -2.41 -12.74 -28.89
CA LEU A 430 -3.01 -11.52 -28.36
C LEU A 430 -2.30 -10.23 -28.79
N GLY A 431 -1.23 -10.30 -29.60
CA GLY A 431 -0.44 -9.13 -30.01
C GLY A 431 0.27 -8.41 -28.85
N ALA A 432 0.59 -9.13 -27.76
CA ALA A 432 1.17 -8.58 -26.54
C ALA A 432 2.72 -8.52 -26.61
N GLU A 433 3.25 -7.48 -27.28
CA GLU A 433 4.70 -7.30 -27.53
C GLU A 433 5.58 -7.34 -26.27
N GLN A 434 5.14 -6.75 -25.17
CA GLN A 434 5.89 -6.75 -23.90
C GLN A 434 6.08 -8.16 -23.36
N ALA A 435 5.03 -8.97 -23.39
CA ALA A 435 5.07 -10.33 -22.90
C ALA A 435 5.92 -11.23 -23.81
N MET A 436 5.86 -11.04 -25.13
CA MET A 436 6.75 -11.73 -26.06
C MET A 436 8.23 -11.42 -25.79
N CYS A 437 8.58 -10.14 -25.58
CA CYS A 437 9.93 -9.71 -25.23
C CYS A 437 10.44 -10.38 -23.92
N ARG A 438 9.59 -10.47 -22.90
CA ARG A 438 9.93 -11.16 -21.64
C ARG A 438 10.08 -12.67 -21.85
N ALA A 439 9.15 -13.31 -22.55
CA ALA A 439 9.12 -14.75 -22.78
C ALA A 439 10.33 -15.22 -23.58
N ILE A 440 10.68 -14.53 -24.68
CA ILE A 440 11.77 -14.96 -25.57
C ILE A 440 13.13 -14.95 -24.87
N GLY A 441 13.42 -13.93 -24.05
CA GLY A 441 14.68 -13.93 -23.30
C GLY A 441 14.69 -14.83 -22.07
N ASN A 442 13.53 -15.28 -21.59
CA ASN A 442 13.47 -16.36 -20.61
C ASN A 442 13.68 -17.73 -21.28
N LEU A 443 13.14 -17.94 -22.48
CA LEU A 443 13.44 -19.11 -23.31
C LEU A 443 14.92 -19.19 -23.63
N GLY A 444 15.55 -18.08 -24.03
CA GLY A 444 16.99 -18.04 -24.26
C GLY A 444 17.80 -18.48 -23.03
N MET A 445 17.42 -18.02 -21.84
CA MET A 445 18.08 -18.42 -20.60
C MET A 445 17.87 -19.90 -20.27
N VAL A 446 16.65 -20.42 -20.44
CA VAL A 446 16.35 -21.84 -20.18
C VAL A 446 17.07 -22.75 -21.18
N ASN A 447 17.11 -22.39 -22.46
CA ASN A 447 17.83 -23.14 -23.48
C ASN A 447 19.35 -23.17 -23.20
N TYR A 448 19.92 -22.04 -22.75
CA TYR A 448 21.31 -21.98 -22.28
C TYR A 448 21.58 -22.96 -21.12
N GLN A 449 20.65 -23.04 -20.16
CA GLN A 449 20.79 -23.91 -18.98
C GLN A 449 20.56 -25.40 -19.30
N LEU A 450 19.69 -25.72 -20.27
CA LEU A 450 19.35 -27.09 -20.65
C LEU A 450 20.47 -27.83 -21.37
N SER A 451 21.14 -27.18 -22.34
CA SER A 451 22.16 -27.85 -23.15
C SER A 451 23.12 -26.88 -23.83
N GLN A 452 24.40 -27.25 -23.85
CA GLN A 452 25.44 -26.57 -24.62
C GLN A 452 25.14 -26.53 -26.12
N GLN A 453 24.41 -27.51 -26.66
CA GLN A 453 24.04 -27.54 -28.08
C GLN A 453 23.02 -26.44 -28.43
N MET A 454 22.30 -25.92 -27.44
CA MET A 454 21.32 -24.84 -27.63
C MET A 454 21.91 -23.45 -27.42
N LEU A 455 23.23 -23.32 -27.20
CA LEU A 455 23.89 -22.05 -26.92
C LEU A 455 23.68 -21.00 -28.01
N GLN A 456 23.75 -21.41 -29.28
CA GLN A 456 23.53 -20.50 -30.41
C GLN A 456 22.09 -19.98 -30.46
N LEU A 457 21.11 -20.88 -30.27
CA LEU A 457 19.70 -20.51 -30.16
C LEU A 457 19.44 -19.56 -28.98
N ALA A 458 20.07 -19.80 -27.84
CA ALA A 458 19.97 -18.93 -26.67
C ALA A 458 20.47 -17.51 -26.97
N ILE A 459 21.59 -17.38 -27.69
CA ILE A 459 22.14 -16.09 -28.11
C ILE A 459 21.18 -15.37 -29.06
N GLU A 460 20.61 -16.07 -30.04
CA GLU A 460 19.62 -15.51 -30.97
C GLU A 460 18.40 -14.97 -30.24
N GLN A 461 17.83 -15.76 -29.32
CA GLN A 461 16.66 -15.38 -28.52
C GLN A 461 16.94 -14.20 -27.57
N LEU A 462 18.13 -14.14 -26.99
CA LEU A 462 18.52 -13.03 -26.12
C LEU A 462 18.81 -11.74 -26.90
N ASN A 463 19.37 -11.84 -28.12
CA ASN A 463 19.49 -10.69 -29.02
C ASN A 463 18.11 -10.19 -29.47
N GLU A 464 17.19 -11.09 -29.81
CA GLU A 464 15.82 -10.72 -30.15
C GLU A 464 15.14 -9.97 -28.99
N ARG A 465 15.33 -10.40 -27.74
CA ARG A 465 14.86 -9.67 -26.55
C ARG A 465 15.40 -8.25 -26.52
N VAL A 466 16.71 -8.06 -26.71
CA VAL A 466 17.35 -6.73 -26.69
C VAL A 466 16.78 -5.84 -27.79
N ASP A 467 16.60 -6.37 -29.00
CA ASP A 467 16.07 -5.60 -30.13
C ASP A 467 14.59 -5.24 -29.94
N ARG A 468 13.77 -6.18 -29.40
CA ARG A 468 12.38 -5.89 -29.01
C ARG A 468 12.32 -4.82 -27.93
N ALA A 469 13.16 -4.92 -26.89
CA ALA A 469 13.22 -3.93 -25.82
C ALA A 469 13.51 -2.52 -26.36
N ARG A 470 14.48 -2.40 -27.29
CA ARG A 470 14.81 -1.13 -27.94
C ARG A 470 13.64 -0.55 -28.74
N ARG A 471 12.92 -1.37 -29.51
CA ARG A 471 11.71 -0.93 -30.22
C ARG A 471 10.60 -0.48 -29.28
N ILE A 472 10.36 -1.24 -28.21
CA ILE A 472 9.34 -0.90 -27.19
C ILE A 472 9.67 0.43 -26.50
N LYS A 473 10.96 0.73 -26.29
CA LYS A 473 11.43 1.95 -25.64
C LYS A 473 11.05 3.24 -26.40
N GLU A 474 10.75 3.15 -27.69
CA GLU A 474 10.25 4.28 -28.50
C GLU A 474 8.86 4.74 -28.06
N THR A 475 8.15 3.94 -27.24
CA THR A 475 6.88 4.31 -26.62
C THR A 475 7.13 4.80 -25.17
N PRO A 476 6.94 6.11 -24.87
CA PRO A 476 7.29 6.69 -23.55
C PRO A 476 6.67 5.96 -22.36
N ALA A 477 5.41 5.53 -22.48
CA ALA A 477 4.69 4.81 -21.42
C ALA A 477 5.32 3.45 -21.04
N GLN A 478 6.20 2.91 -21.90
CA GLN A 478 6.77 1.57 -21.76
C GLN A 478 8.30 1.60 -21.56
N ALA A 479 8.90 2.79 -21.44
CA ALA A 479 10.34 2.98 -21.40
C ALA A 479 11.02 2.27 -20.22
N SER A 480 10.41 2.31 -19.02
CA SER A 480 10.97 1.67 -17.81
C SER A 480 10.98 0.12 -17.92
N PHE A 481 9.88 -0.46 -18.42
CA PHE A 481 9.80 -1.90 -18.71
C PHE A 481 10.86 -2.30 -19.73
N ALA A 482 10.94 -1.57 -20.85
CA ALA A 482 11.90 -1.81 -21.92
C ALA A 482 13.34 -1.75 -21.44
N ALA A 483 13.69 -0.73 -20.65
CA ALA A 483 15.03 -0.59 -20.08
C ALA A 483 15.41 -1.82 -19.24
N THR A 484 14.52 -2.28 -18.37
CA THR A 484 14.73 -3.51 -17.57
C THR A 484 14.92 -4.74 -18.46
N GLN A 485 14.12 -4.88 -19.54
CA GLN A 485 14.28 -6.00 -20.46
C GLN A 485 15.63 -5.98 -21.18
N GLU A 486 16.11 -4.80 -21.61
CA GLU A 486 17.42 -4.64 -22.26
C GLU A 486 18.57 -4.93 -21.28
N ILE A 487 18.53 -4.38 -20.07
CA ILE A 487 19.54 -4.60 -19.01
C ILE A 487 19.74 -6.09 -18.75
N VAL A 488 18.64 -6.82 -18.50
CA VAL A 488 18.69 -8.26 -18.22
C VAL A 488 19.08 -9.07 -19.46
N GLY A 489 18.66 -8.65 -20.66
CA GLY A 489 19.07 -9.28 -21.91
C GLY A 489 20.58 -9.21 -22.13
N GLN A 490 21.16 -8.03 -21.98
CA GLN A 490 22.61 -7.80 -22.07
C GLN A 490 23.39 -8.57 -20.99
N ALA A 491 22.88 -8.60 -19.76
CA ALA A 491 23.47 -9.38 -18.68
C ALA A 491 23.54 -10.88 -19.01
N ARG A 492 22.44 -11.45 -19.52
CA ARG A 492 22.37 -12.88 -19.88
C ARG A 492 23.17 -13.23 -21.14
N LEU A 493 23.25 -12.31 -22.12
CA LEU A 493 24.14 -12.46 -23.28
C LEU A 493 25.59 -12.64 -22.85
N SER A 494 26.03 -11.94 -21.80
CA SER A 494 27.39 -12.09 -21.29
C SER A 494 27.71 -13.52 -20.83
N LEU A 495 26.73 -14.23 -20.26
CA LEU A 495 26.88 -15.64 -19.88
C LEU A 495 27.10 -16.52 -21.11
N CYS A 496 26.31 -16.29 -22.17
CA CYS A 496 26.40 -17.08 -23.39
C CYS A 496 27.72 -16.83 -24.12
N TYR A 497 28.15 -15.58 -24.26
CA TYR A 497 29.44 -15.24 -24.89
C TYR A 497 30.63 -15.77 -24.10
N ALA A 498 30.56 -15.73 -22.76
CA ALA A 498 31.58 -16.34 -21.91
C ALA A 498 31.65 -17.86 -22.12
N SER A 499 30.50 -18.55 -22.23
CA SER A 499 30.45 -19.98 -22.53
C SER A 499 30.95 -20.33 -23.94
N GLN A 500 30.86 -19.42 -24.91
CA GLN A 500 31.50 -19.57 -26.22
C GLN A 500 33.03 -19.34 -26.18
N GLY A 501 33.59 -18.91 -25.04
CA GLY A 501 35.00 -18.50 -24.93
C GLY A 501 35.28 -17.09 -25.44
N ASN A 502 34.25 -16.32 -25.81
CA ASN A 502 34.39 -14.94 -26.29
C ASN A 502 34.30 -13.95 -25.11
N THR A 503 35.36 -13.91 -24.31
CA THR A 503 35.43 -13.08 -23.09
C THR A 503 35.26 -11.59 -23.38
N LYS A 504 35.82 -11.08 -24.48
CA LYS A 504 35.69 -9.67 -24.87
C LYS A 504 34.24 -9.26 -25.13
N GLN A 505 33.49 -10.08 -25.85
CA GLN A 505 32.08 -9.80 -26.11
C GLN A 505 31.23 -9.98 -24.84
N ALA A 506 31.58 -10.93 -23.97
CA ALA A 506 30.95 -11.06 -22.67
C ALA A 506 31.11 -9.79 -21.81
N VAL A 507 32.33 -9.25 -21.73
CA VAL A 507 32.64 -8.00 -21.03
C VAL A 507 31.86 -6.83 -21.63
N ALA A 508 31.81 -6.71 -22.96
CA ALA A 508 31.08 -5.64 -23.64
C ALA A 508 29.57 -5.66 -23.34
N SER A 509 28.93 -6.83 -23.44
CA SER A 509 27.50 -6.98 -23.11
C SER A 509 27.22 -6.73 -21.63
N ALA A 510 28.03 -7.27 -20.72
CA ALA A 510 27.83 -7.04 -19.29
C ALA A 510 28.05 -5.57 -18.88
N LEU A 511 29.01 -4.88 -19.49
CA LEU A 511 29.22 -3.44 -19.29
C LEU A 511 28.04 -2.62 -19.80
N ALA A 512 27.45 -2.98 -20.94
CA ALA A 512 26.24 -2.33 -21.44
C ALA A 512 25.08 -2.46 -20.45
N SER A 513 24.89 -3.65 -19.85
CA SER A 513 23.90 -3.87 -18.78
C SER A 513 24.14 -2.97 -17.56
N LEU A 514 25.40 -2.87 -17.09
CA LEU A 514 25.75 -2.05 -15.93
C LEU A 514 25.56 -0.54 -16.19
N ARG A 515 25.91 -0.05 -17.38
CA ARG A 515 25.69 1.35 -17.76
C ARG A 515 24.20 1.68 -17.76
N LEU A 516 23.41 0.88 -18.47
CA LEU A 516 21.96 1.10 -18.55
C LEU A 516 21.28 1.08 -17.19
N SER A 517 21.65 0.15 -16.29
CA SER A 517 21.09 0.10 -14.93
C SER A 517 21.54 1.27 -14.05
N SER A 518 22.77 1.76 -14.24
CA SER A 518 23.30 2.92 -13.51
C SER A 518 22.70 4.25 -14.00
N ASP A 519 22.30 4.32 -15.27
CA ASP A 519 21.72 5.51 -15.89
C ASP A 519 20.20 5.65 -15.64
N LEU A 520 19.57 4.64 -15.02
CA LEU A 520 18.16 4.75 -14.61
C LEU A 520 17.96 5.89 -13.60
N GLU A 521 16.83 6.60 -13.76
CA GLU A 521 16.34 7.58 -12.77
C GLU A 521 16.27 6.94 -11.38
N SER A 522 16.51 7.72 -10.33
CA SER A 522 16.51 7.21 -8.95
C SER A 522 15.19 6.53 -8.55
N THR A 523 14.07 7.00 -9.09
CA THR A 523 12.72 6.43 -8.89
C THR A 523 12.52 5.08 -9.58
N GLN A 524 13.34 4.75 -10.57
CA GLN A 524 13.28 3.53 -11.37
C GLN A 524 14.44 2.56 -11.05
N ARG A 525 15.44 3.01 -10.28
CA ARG A 525 16.67 2.28 -10.00
C ARG A 525 16.43 1.25 -8.89
N ASP A 526 16.28 -0.01 -9.28
CA ASP A 526 16.28 -1.15 -8.36
C ASP A 526 17.73 -1.52 -7.97
N SER A 527 18.07 -1.41 -6.68
CA SER A 527 19.40 -1.73 -6.16
C SER A 527 19.78 -3.19 -6.39
N THR A 528 18.81 -4.10 -6.43
CA THR A 528 19.02 -5.52 -6.73
C THR A 528 19.34 -5.73 -8.20
N LEU A 529 18.68 -5.00 -9.12
CA LEU A 529 19.00 -5.05 -10.55
C LEU A 529 20.42 -4.55 -10.83
N VAL A 530 20.82 -3.44 -10.20
CA VAL A 530 22.20 -2.92 -10.30
C VAL A 530 23.21 -3.93 -9.76
N ALA A 531 22.92 -4.58 -8.63
CA ALA A 531 23.76 -5.63 -8.06
C ALA A 531 23.92 -6.84 -9.00
N PHE A 532 22.85 -7.28 -9.67
CA PHE A 532 22.94 -8.32 -10.71
C PHE A 532 23.79 -7.86 -11.90
N SER A 533 23.61 -6.63 -12.41
CA SER A 533 24.45 -6.12 -13.49
C SER A 533 25.93 -6.03 -13.11
N ARG A 534 26.24 -5.64 -11.86
CA ARG A 534 27.60 -5.66 -11.31
C ARG A 534 28.16 -7.08 -11.23
N PHE A 535 27.36 -8.04 -10.78
CA PHE A 535 27.75 -9.45 -10.77
C PHE A 535 28.18 -9.92 -12.16
N PHE A 536 27.32 -9.77 -13.18
CA PHE A 536 27.62 -10.25 -14.52
C PHE A 536 28.82 -9.53 -15.15
N TYR A 537 28.99 -8.24 -14.88
CA TYR A 537 30.17 -7.50 -15.34
C TYR A 537 31.45 -7.96 -14.64
N GLY A 538 31.44 -8.08 -13.32
CA GLY A 538 32.57 -8.61 -12.56
C GLY A 538 32.93 -10.04 -12.96
N ARG A 539 31.92 -10.90 -13.19
CA ARG A 539 32.12 -12.26 -13.68
C ARG A 539 32.78 -12.29 -15.05
N ALA A 540 32.32 -11.48 -15.99
CA ALA A 540 32.91 -11.39 -17.32
C ALA A 540 34.37 -10.88 -17.28
N LEU A 541 34.65 -9.88 -16.43
CA LEU A 541 36.01 -9.37 -16.19
C LEU A 541 36.92 -10.45 -15.60
N LEU A 542 36.43 -11.23 -14.64
CA LEU A 542 37.19 -12.31 -14.01
C LEU A 542 37.58 -13.39 -15.04
N LEU A 543 36.65 -13.77 -15.92
CA LEU A 543 36.90 -14.71 -17.01
C LEU A 543 37.86 -14.15 -18.07
N ASP A 544 37.90 -12.84 -18.25
CA ASP A 544 38.88 -12.14 -19.09
C ASP A 544 40.24 -11.92 -18.39
N GLY A 545 40.42 -12.43 -17.16
CA GLY A 545 41.67 -12.32 -16.40
C GLY A 545 41.83 -11.02 -15.61
N GLN A 546 40.82 -10.14 -15.58
CA GLN A 546 40.85 -8.83 -14.92
C GLN A 546 40.32 -8.91 -13.48
N ARG A 547 41.03 -9.65 -12.61
CA ARG A 547 40.57 -9.97 -11.24
C ARG A 547 40.30 -8.74 -10.37
N ASP A 548 41.17 -7.73 -10.40
CA ASP A 548 41.03 -6.55 -9.53
C ASP A 548 39.82 -5.69 -9.91
N GLU A 549 39.57 -5.52 -11.21
CA GLU A 549 38.37 -4.84 -11.69
C GLU A 549 37.10 -5.62 -11.37
N ALA A 550 37.15 -6.95 -11.45
CA ALA A 550 36.03 -7.80 -11.04
C ALA A 550 35.69 -7.62 -9.55
N LEU A 551 36.69 -7.60 -8.67
CA LEU A 551 36.49 -7.39 -7.23
C LEU A 551 35.87 -6.03 -6.91
N LYS A 552 36.20 -4.96 -7.64
CA LYS A 552 35.55 -3.65 -7.50
C LYS A 552 34.05 -3.71 -7.83
N GLN A 553 33.64 -4.58 -8.76
CA GLN A 553 32.21 -4.76 -9.06
C GLN A 553 31.50 -5.58 -7.98
N PHE A 554 32.18 -6.58 -7.41
CA PHE A 554 31.63 -7.40 -6.33
C PHE A 554 31.53 -6.64 -5.00
N ASN A 555 32.41 -5.65 -4.79
CA ASN A 555 32.51 -4.87 -3.56
C ASN A 555 32.23 -3.38 -3.84
N PRO A 556 31.01 -3.00 -4.22
CA PRO A 556 30.67 -1.59 -4.39
C PRO A 556 30.82 -0.82 -3.06
N PRO A 557 31.11 0.50 -3.09
CA PRO A 557 31.23 1.29 -1.87
C PRO A 557 29.96 1.23 -1.02
N PRO A 558 30.03 0.82 0.25
CA PRO A 558 28.86 0.76 1.12
C PRO A 558 28.40 2.17 1.55
N PRO A 559 27.11 2.36 1.86
CA PRO A 559 26.06 1.35 1.81
C PRO A 559 25.56 1.09 0.38
N ALA A 560 25.52 -0.18 -0.04
CA ALA A 560 25.04 -0.59 -1.36
C ALA A 560 24.64 -2.07 -1.36
N CYS A 561 23.56 -2.41 -2.06
CA CYS A 561 23.23 -3.82 -2.33
C CYS A 561 24.35 -4.48 -3.16
N THR A 562 25.04 -5.47 -2.60
CA THR A 562 26.12 -6.20 -3.29
C THR A 562 25.56 -7.35 -4.13
N PRO A 563 26.34 -7.86 -5.12
CA PRO A 563 26.05 -9.11 -5.80
C PRO A 563 25.69 -10.28 -4.87
N ALA A 564 26.43 -10.45 -3.76
CA ALA A 564 26.17 -11.53 -2.80
C ALA A 564 24.79 -11.38 -2.14
N MET A 565 24.43 -10.15 -1.72
CA MET A 565 23.11 -9.86 -1.15
C MET A 565 21.98 -10.14 -2.14
N ALA A 566 22.15 -9.74 -3.41
CA ALA A 566 21.15 -9.97 -4.46
C ALA A 566 20.88 -11.47 -4.67
N MET A 567 21.91 -12.31 -4.66
CA MET A 567 21.75 -13.78 -4.74
C MET A 567 20.99 -14.33 -3.53
N CYS A 568 21.28 -13.83 -2.33
CA CYS A 568 20.63 -14.26 -1.09
C CYS A 568 19.16 -13.81 -0.97
N LYS A 569 18.78 -12.69 -1.62
CA LYS A 569 17.40 -12.19 -1.70
C LYS A 569 16.48 -13.09 -2.54
N GLU A 570 17.03 -13.79 -3.55
CA GLU A 570 16.27 -14.69 -4.43
C GLU A 570 16.88 -16.11 -4.40
N PRO A 571 16.63 -16.93 -3.38
CA PRO A 571 17.35 -18.19 -3.20
C PRO A 571 17.11 -19.16 -4.38
N SER A 572 18.14 -19.70 -5.01
CA SER A 572 17.99 -20.74 -6.04
C SER A 572 19.29 -21.50 -6.25
N GLU A 573 19.25 -22.70 -6.85
CA GLU A 573 20.47 -23.44 -7.17
C GLU A 573 21.42 -22.66 -8.09
N GLU A 574 20.88 -21.90 -9.04
CA GLU A 574 21.65 -21.01 -9.92
C GLU A 574 22.36 -19.91 -9.10
N HIS A 575 21.62 -19.23 -8.23
CA HIS A 575 22.17 -18.15 -7.43
C HIS A 575 23.18 -18.64 -6.40
N ARG A 576 23.03 -19.86 -5.86
CA ARG A 576 24.06 -20.49 -5.00
C ARG A 576 25.36 -20.74 -5.76
N LYS A 577 25.30 -21.18 -7.03
CA LYS A 577 26.51 -21.32 -7.87
C LYS A 577 27.19 -19.97 -8.10
N TYR A 578 26.42 -18.92 -8.38
CA TYR A 578 26.96 -17.57 -8.50
C TYR A 578 27.55 -17.03 -7.19
N LEU A 579 26.92 -17.35 -6.06
CA LEU A 579 27.44 -17.02 -4.74
C LEU A 579 28.75 -17.76 -4.45
N GLU A 580 28.87 -19.02 -4.85
CA GLU A 580 30.13 -19.77 -4.77
C GLU A 580 31.23 -19.14 -5.65
N GLU A 581 30.91 -18.70 -6.86
CA GLU A 581 31.84 -17.94 -7.72
C GLU A 581 32.34 -16.66 -7.02
N LEU A 582 31.44 -15.91 -6.35
CA LEU A 582 31.79 -14.72 -5.58
C LEU A 582 32.72 -15.05 -4.40
N VAL A 583 32.43 -16.11 -3.65
CA VAL A 583 33.26 -16.61 -2.54
C VAL A 583 34.64 -17.02 -3.03
N ASN A 584 34.73 -17.72 -4.17
CA ASN A 584 36.00 -18.12 -4.78
C ASN A 584 36.80 -16.93 -5.34
N ALA A 585 36.11 -15.89 -5.81
CA ALA A 585 36.75 -14.65 -6.24
C ALA A 585 37.29 -13.82 -5.07
N GLY A 586 36.80 -14.03 -3.84
CA GLY A 586 37.17 -13.25 -2.66
C GLY A 586 36.34 -11.98 -2.50
N ALA A 587 35.08 -11.99 -2.94
CA ALA A 587 34.14 -10.92 -2.66
C ALA A 587 33.91 -10.74 -1.15
N ASP A 588 33.69 -9.51 -0.70
CA ASP A 588 33.49 -9.19 0.70
C ASP A 588 32.04 -9.45 1.12
N MET A 589 31.87 -10.48 1.95
CA MET A 589 30.56 -10.93 2.45
C MET A 589 30.03 -10.10 3.63
N ASP A 590 30.88 -9.26 4.26
CA ASP A 590 30.54 -8.47 5.45
C ASP A 590 30.06 -7.04 5.10
N LEU A 591 30.00 -6.68 3.81
CA LEU A 591 29.43 -5.40 3.38
C LEU A 591 27.94 -5.30 3.74
N VAL A 592 27.43 -4.07 3.86
CA VAL A 592 26.03 -3.79 4.20
C VAL A 592 25.35 -2.95 3.13
N ASP A 593 24.05 -3.22 2.92
CA ASP A 593 23.19 -2.42 2.05
C ASP A 593 22.72 -1.12 2.72
N GLU A 594 21.86 -0.38 2.03
CA GLU A 594 21.25 0.88 2.50
C GLU A 594 20.40 0.69 3.76
N GLN A 595 19.97 -0.54 4.07
CA GLN A 595 19.25 -0.89 5.30
C GLN A 595 20.19 -1.36 6.42
N GLY A 596 21.47 -1.62 6.10
CA GLY A 596 22.46 -2.10 7.06
C GLY A 596 22.53 -3.63 7.15
N TYR A 597 21.97 -4.36 6.18
CA TYR A 597 21.96 -5.82 6.13
C TYR A 597 23.06 -6.37 5.23
N THR A 598 23.64 -7.48 5.67
CA THR A 598 24.69 -8.24 4.98
C THR A 598 24.09 -9.33 4.07
N ALA A 599 24.93 -10.00 3.27
CA ALA A 599 24.50 -11.18 2.52
C ALA A 599 24.00 -12.30 3.46
N LEU A 600 24.61 -12.46 4.64
CA LEU A 600 24.20 -13.46 5.62
C LEU A 600 22.80 -13.17 6.19
N ASP A 601 22.48 -11.89 6.39
CA ASP A 601 21.15 -11.48 6.84
C ASP A 601 20.08 -11.84 5.82
N HIS A 602 20.31 -11.51 4.54
CA HIS A 602 19.37 -11.85 3.47
C HIS A 602 19.23 -13.37 3.27
N ALA A 603 20.31 -14.14 3.44
CA ALA A 603 20.25 -15.61 3.40
C ALA A 603 19.41 -16.18 4.56
N ALA A 604 19.56 -15.62 5.76
CA ALA A 604 18.75 -15.99 6.90
C ALA A 604 17.27 -15.62 6.69
N PHE A 605 16.98 -14.42 6.17
CA PHE A 605 15.62 -13.95 5.88
C PHE A 605 14.89 -14.85 4.87
N SER A 606 15.59 -15.29 3.82
CA SER A 606 15.03 -16.21 2.82
C SER A 606 14.97 -17.67 3.31
N GLY A 607 15.64 -18.00 4.42
CA GLY A 607 15.71 -19.34 4.97
C GLY A 607 16.56 -20.31 4.14
N ASP A 608 17.42 -19.81 3.24
CA ASP A 608 18.31 -20.64 2.44
C ASP A 608 19.59 -20.98 3.22
N VAL A 609 19.52 -22.07 3.99
CA VAL A 609 20.63 -22.58 4.80
C VAL A 609 21.88 -22.84 3.95
N ALA A 610 21.75 -23.28 2.70
CA ALA A 610 22.90 -23.54 1.85
C ALA A 610 23.58 -22.22 1.43
N ALA A 611 22.81 -21.17 1.17
CA ALA A 611 23.35 -19.84 0.95
C ALA A 611 24.02 -19.29 2.22
N GLU A 612 23.43 -19.49 3.42
CA GLU A 612 24.07 -19.11 4.70
C GLU A 612 25.47 -19.72 4.82
N GLU A 613 25.61 -21.03 4.57
CA GLU A 613 26.91 -21.72 4.67
C GLU A 613 27.93 -21.19 3.65
N LEU A 614 27.50 -20.89 2.42
CA LEU A 614 28.38 -20.29 1.40
C LEU A 614 28.87 -18.90 1.82
N VAL A 615 27.98 -18.06 2.36
CA VAL A 615 28.37 -16.73 2.86
C VAL A 615 29.35 -16.87 4.04
N LEU A 616 29.05 -17.74 5.00
CA LEU A 616 29.92 -18.00 6.16
C LEU A 616 31.28 -18.53 5.75
N GLU A 617 31.36 -19.38 4.71
CA GLU A 617 32.63 -19.84 4.15
C GLU A 617 33.44 -18.68 3.53
N GLY A 618 32.79 -17.76 2.81
CA GLY A 618 33.45 -16.54 2.33
C GLY A 618 34.03 -15.69 3.46
N ILE A 619 33.28 -15.53 4.55
CA ILE A 619 33.74 -14.83 5.76
C ILE A 619 34.90 -15.60 6.42
N ARG A 620 34.80 -16.93 6.54
CA ARG A 620 35.82 -17.79 7.11
C ARG A 620 37.16 -17.64 6.39
N ARG A 621 37.14 -17.62 5.04
CA ARG A 621 38.35 -17.41 4.23
C ARG A 621 39.00 -16.06 4.50
N LYS A 622 38.20 -15.00 4.67
CA LYS A 622 38.67 -13.64 5.01
C LYS A 622 39.28 -13.59 6.42
N LEU A 623 38.71 -14.33 7.38
CA LEU A 623 39.22 -14.45 8.74
C LEU A 623 40.39 -15.42 8.89
N GLY A 624 40.88 -16.02 7.79
CA GLY A 624 41.94 -17.03 7.82
C GLY A 624 43.14 -16.62 8.68
N GLY A 625 43.45 -17.42 9.69
CA GLY A 625 44.53 -17.15 10.66
C GLY A 625 44.08 -16.49 11.96
N ASP A 626 42.81 -16.07 12.10
CA ASP A 626 42.24 -15.60 13.36
C ASP A 626 41.85 -16.79 14.27
N PRO A 627 42.44 -16.93 15.47
CA PRO A 627 42.11 -18.02 16.40
C PRO A 627 40.64 -18.02 16.86
N ASP A 628 39.97 -16.87 16.78
CA ASP A 628 38.58 -16.67 17.23
C ASP A 628 37.58 -16.70 16.05
N ALA A 629 38.02 -17.08 14.85
CA ALA A 629 37.20 -17.05 13.64
C ALA A 629 35.86 -17.79 13.80
N GLU A 630 35.87 -18.98 14.40
CA GLU A 630 34.66 -19.79 14.54
C GLU A 630 33.64 -19.16 15.50
N ASN A 631 34.08 -18.61 16.63
CA ASN A 631 33.19 -17.88 17.55
C ASN A 631 32.56 -16.67 16.87
N LYS A 632 33.35 -15.91 16.10
CA LYS A 632 32.86 -14.75 15.33
C LYS A 632 31.87 -15.15 14.23
N LEU A 633 32.03 -16.32 13.61
CA LEU A 633 31.07 -16.85 12.63
C LEU A 633 29.76 -17.27 13.31
N GLN A 634 29.84 -17.98 14.43
CA GLN A 634 28.67 -18.36 15.22
C GLN A 634 27.90 -17.14 15.72
N GLN A 635 28.60 -16.11 16.19
CA GLN A 635 27.98 -14.85 16.60
C GLN A 635 27.26 -14.16 15.44
N ARG A 636 27.90 -14.01 14.28
CA ARG A 636 27.27 -13.41 13.09
C ARG A 636 26.01 -14.18 12.67
N ARG A 637 26.05 -15.52 12.73
CA ARG A 637 24.90 -16.38 12.42
C ARG A 637 23.77 -16.20 13.43
N ALA A 638 24.08 -16.15 14.72
CA ALA A 638 23.11 -15.89 15.77
C ALA A 638 22.44 -14.52 15.56
N ASP A 639 23.24 -13.48 15.31
CA ASP A 639 22.75 -12.12 15.05
C ASP A 639 21.82 -12.05 13.83
N ALA A 640 22.17 -12.72 12.72
CA ALA A 640 21.34 -12.78 11.52
C ALA A 640 19.99 -13.46 11.80
N ARG A 641 19.98 -14.53 12.59
CA ARG A 641 18.76 -15.23 13.01
C ARG A 641 17.91 -14.38 13.95
N ILE A 642 18.53 -13.66 14.88
CA ILE A 642 17.82 -12.72 15.76
C ILE A 642 17.18 -11.62 14.89
N ARG A 643 17.92 -11.01 13.96
CA ARG A 643 17.38 -10.00 13.01
C ARG A 643 16.21 -10.52 12.20
N ARG A 644 16.28 -11.76 11.72
CA ARG A 644 15.16 -12.41 11.05
C ARG A 644 13.94 -12.47 11.95
N LYS A 645 14.12 -12.91 13.20
CA LYS A 645 13.03 -12.99 14.18
C LYS A 645 12.46 -11.62 14.57
N TYR A 646 13.28 -10.57 14.61
CA TYR A 646 12.79 -9.20 14.74
C TYR A 646 11.90 -8.79 13.56
N ARG A 647 12.32 -9.11 12.33
CA ARG A 647 11.50 -8.85 11.13
C ARG A 647 10.19 -9.62 11.18
N GLU A 648 10.24 -10.93 11.43
CA GLU A 648 9.06 -11.79 11.55
C GLU A 648 8.08 -11.26 12.63
N LEU A 649 8.59 -10.94 13.82
CA LEU A 649 7.76 -10.53 14.95
C LEU A 649 7.28 -9.08 14.83
N PHE A 650 8.19 -8.12 14.64
CA PHE A 650 7.82 -6.71 14.61
C PHE A 650 7.13 -6.35 13.30
N GLN A 651 7.75 -6.63 12.15
CA GLN A 651 7.17 -6.23 10.85
C GLN A 651 5.92 -7.06 10.54
N GLU A 652 5.95 -8.40 10.64
CA GLU A 652 4.79 -9.19 10.20
C GLU A 652 3.63 -9.20 11.20
N LYS A 653 3.89 -9.07 12.52
CA LYS A 653 2.86 -9.20 13.56
C LYS A 653 2.51 -7.89 14.25
N MET A 654 3.49 -7.14 14.74
CA MET A 654 3.24 -5.95 15.59
C MET A 654 2.90 -4.68 14.81
N ARG A 655 3.69 -4.33 13.78
CA ARG A 655 3.53 -3.12 12.97
C ARG A 655 2.14 -2.99 12.29
N PRO A 656 1.47 -4.05 11.80
CA PRO A 656 0.10 -3.94 11.30
C PRO A 656 -0.87 -3.36 12.33
N VAL A 657 -0.74 -3.78 13.60
CA VAL A 657 -1.60 -3.32 14.70
C VAL A 657 -1.39 -1.81 14.93
N LEU A 658 -0.12 -1.37 14.93
CA LEU A 658 0.25 0.04 15.08
C LEU A 658 -0.24 0.93 13.92
N ARG A 659 -0.35 0.39 12.69
CA ARG A 659 -0.83 1.15 11.52
C ARG A 659 -2.34 1.18 11.37
N GLN A 660 -3.05 0.14 11.82
CA GLN A 660 -4.50 0.02 11.60
C GLN A 660 -5.33 0.75 12.65
N ARG A 661 -4.82 0.88 13.88
CA ARG A 661 -5.57 1.46 15.01
C ARG A 661 -4.80 2.67 15.53
N GLY A 662 -5.24 3.88 15.20
CA GLY A 662 -4.74 5.08 15.87
C GLY A 662 -5.42 5.19 17.25
N GLY A 663 -4.71 4.93 18.35
CA GLY A 663 -5.22 5.18 19.71
C GLY A 663 -4.84 4.13 20.77
N ALA A 664 -5.35 4.32 22.00
CA ALA A 664 -5.01 3.50 23.18
C ALA A 664 -5.33 2.00 23.06
N ASP A 665 -6.30 1.62 22.21
CA ASP A 665 -6.66 0.22 21.94
C ASP A 665 -5.60 -0.51 21.10
N ALA A 666 -4.76 0.22 20.36
CA ALA A 666 -3.70 -0.36 19.54
C ALA A 666 -2.64 -1.05 20.39
N LEU A 667 -2.19 -0.41 21.47
CA LEU A 667 -1.13 -0.96 22.33
C LEU A 667 -1.62 -2.16 23.16
N ARG A 668 -2.89 -2.20 23.54
CA ARG A 668 -3.47 -3.38 24.20
C ARG A 668 -3.45 -4.59 23.27
N GLU A 669 -3.88 -4.39 22.03
CA GLU A 669 -3.85 -5.44 21.02
C GLU A 669 -2.40 -5.83 20.67
N LEU A 670 -1.48 -4.86 20.65
CA LEU A 670 -0.06 -5.12 20.41
C LEU A 670 0.54 -6.07 21.44
N ARG A 671 0.24 -5.87 22.74
CA ARG A 671 0.68 -6.76 23.82
C ARG A 671 0.13 -8.17 23.65
N ARG A 672 -1.14 -8.27 23.25
CA ARG A 672 -1.80 -9.56 22.97
C ARG A 672 -1.09 -10.29 21.83
N VAL A 673 -0.90 -9.63 20.69
CA VAL A 673 -0.23 -10.20 19.51
C VAL A 673 1.20 -10.63 19.82
N TYR A 674 1.95 -9.83 20.57
CA TYR A 674 3.31 -10.19 20.98
C TYR A 674 3.32 -11.43 21.88
N ALA A 675 2.49 -11.46 22.93
CA ALA A 675 2.41 -12.58 23.84
C ALA A 675 1.94 -13.88 23.16
N ASP A 676 0.91 -13.80 22.31
CA ASP A 676 0.41 -14.94 21.53
C ASP A 676 1.47 -15.49 20.57
N THR A 677 2.26 -14.60 19.95
CA THR A 677 3.33 -15.02 19.04
C THR A 677 4.45 -15.74 19.79
N LEU A 678 4.90 -15.22 20.94
CA LEU A 678 5.93 -15.89 21.75
C LEU A 678 5.44 -17.22 22.33
N ALA A 679 4.14 -17.35 22.62
CA ALA A 679 3.56 -18.60 23.11
C ALA A 679 3.46 -19.68 22.02
N THR A 680 3.38 -19.28 20.74
CA THR A 680 3.21 -20.20 19.60
C THR A 680 4.51 -20.50 18.85
N ASP A 681 5.51 -19.62 18.92
CA ASP A 681 6.86 -19.81 18.37
C ASP A 681 7.87 -19.99 19.52
N GLU A 682 8.18 -21.25 19.84
CA GLU A 682 9.13 -21.61 20.90
C GLU A 682 10.53 -21.01 20.67
N GLN A 683 10.96 -20.87 19.41
CA GLN A 683 12.25 -20.26 19.10
C GLN A 683 12.23 -18.76 19.41
N ALA A 684 11.16 -18.06 19.07
CA ALA A 684 10.98 -16.65 19.42
C ALA A 684 10.91 -16.47 20.95
N GLY A 685 10.20 -17.34 21.67
CA GLY A 685 10.09 -17.31 23.14
C GLY A 685 11.41 -17.58 23.88
N ARG A 686 12.41 -18.17 23.22
CA ARG A 686 13.79 -18.30 23.77
C ARG A 686 14.66 -17.07 23.47
N ILE A 687 14.38 -16.36 22.38
CA ILE A 687 15.17 -15.20 21.93
C ILE A 687 14.69 -13.91 22.61
N PHE A 688 13.38 -13.77 22.80
CA PHE A 688 12.75 -12.56 23.31
C PHE A 688 11.98 -12.87 24.59
N ASP A 689 12.26 -12.09 25.64
CA ASP A 689 11.50 -12.16 26.89
C ASP A 689 10.07 -11.59 26.72
N HIS A 690 9.17 -12.02 27.59
CA HIS A 690 7.80 -11.51 27.64
C HIS A 690 7.76 -10.09 28.22
N LEU A 691 6.67 -9.35 27.95
CA LEU A 691 6.41 -8.09 28.64
C LEU A 691 6.16 -8.36 30.13
N LYS A 692 7.12 -7.95 30.97
CA LYS A 692 7.01 -7.91 32.42
C LYS A 692 6.83 -6.48 32.89
N PHE A 693 6.08 -6.26 33.97
CA PHE A 693 5.93 -4.93 34.58
C PHE A 693 5.59 -5.07 36.06
N MET A 694 5.79 -4.00 36.83
CA MET A 694 5.34 -3.92 38.22
C MET A 694 4.12 -3.02 38.31
N ARG A 695 3.17 -3.32 39.19
CA ARG A 695 2.09 -2.36 39.47
C ARG A 695 2.65 -1.19 40.26
N TRP A 696 2.23 0.02 39.91
CA TRP A 696 2.67 1.25 40.57
C TRP A 696 2.46 1.24 42.10
N PRO A 697 1.33 0.78 42.66
CA PRO A 697 1.16 0.66 44.11
C PRO A 697 2.17 -0.27 44.77
N ASP A 698 2.56 -1.35 44.10
CA ASP A 698 3.51 -2.34 44.63
C ASP A 698 4.94 -1.78 44.60
N PHE A 699 5.31 -1.07 43.53
CA PHE A 699 6.58 -0.35 43.44
C PHE A 699 6.73 0.71 44.54
N ARG A 700 5.69 1.53 44.77
CA ARG A 700 5.70 2.51 45.88
C ARG A 700 5.82 1.85 47.26
N ARG A 701 5.11 0.74 47.47
CA ARG A 701 5.14 0.01 48.75
C ARG A 701 6.52 -0.59 49.02
N HIS A 702 7.21 -1.05 47.98
CA HIS A 702 8.55 -1.61 48.11
C HIS A 702 9.60 -0.57 48.55
N GLY A 703 9.50 0.67 48.06
CA GLY A 703 10.29 1.79 48.62
C GLY A 703 11.77 1.85 48.18
N ALA A 704 12.15 1.13 47.14
CA ALA A 704 13.50 1.11 46.52
C ALA A 704 13.40 0.63 45.06
N LEU A 705 14.51 0.61 44.31
CA LEU A 705 14.54 -0.08 43.01
C LEU A 705 14.70 -1.59 43.21
N PRO A 706 13.68 -2.41 42.86
CA PRO A 706 13.76 -3.85 43.04
C PRO A 706 14.63 -4.50 41.96
N ARG A 707 15.20 -5.65 42.29
CA ARG A 707 15.89 -6.57 41.37
C ARG A 707 14.89 -7.59 40.81
N SER A 708 15.21 -8.18 39.66
CA SER A 708 14.43 -9.30 39.08
C SER A 708 14.14 -10.44 40.06
N SER A 709 15.06 -10.71 41.00
CA SER A 709 14.90 -11.75 42.04
C SER A 709 13.92 -11.39 43.17
N ASP A 710 13.47 -10.13 43.28
CA ASP A 710 12.53 -9.71 44.32
C ASP A 710 11.07 -10.13 44.00
N ALA A 711 10.84 -10.72 42.83
CA ALA A 711 9.55 -11.30 42.40
C ALA A 711 8.35 -10.34 42.45
N LEU A 712 8.58 -9.04 42.25
CA LEU A 712 7.53 -8.01 42.17
C LEU A 712 6.93 -7.84 40.77
N THR A 713 7.54 -8.44 39.75
CA THR A 713 7.10 -8.30 38.36
C THR A 713 5.99 -9.28 38.00
N LEU A 714 5.00 -8.79 37.28
CA LEU A 714 3.96 -9.58 36.63
C LEU A 714 4.32 -9.76 35.15
N ARG A 715 4.07 -10.96 34.62
CA ARG A 715 4.12 -11.24 33.19
C ARG A 715 2.75 -10.90 32.57
N PHE A 716 2.74 -10.22 31.43
CA PHE A 716 1.52 -10.01 30.66
C PHE A 716 1.02 -11.34 30.06
N GLU A 717 -0.22 -11.72 30.34
CA GLU A 717 -0.88 -12.90 29.78
C GLU A 717 -2.25 -12.54 29.17
N PRO A 718 -2.55 -12.97 27.93
CA PRO A 718 -3.82 -12.65 27.26
C PRO A 718 -5.08 -13.27 27.89
N SER A 719 -4.96 -14.45 28.50
CA SER A 719 -6.07 -15.34 28.89
C SER A 719 -6.51 -15.19 30.35
N SER A 720 -5.71 -14.54 31.19
CA SER A 720 -6.09 -14.20 32.55
C SER A 720 -7.08 -13.04 32.50
N GLY A 721 -8.38 -13.34 32.68
CA GLY A 721 -9.45 -12.34 32.80
C GLY A 721 -9.32 -11.37 33.99
N ASP A 722 -8.20 -11.40 34.69
CA ASP A 722 -7.73 -10.57 35.80
C ASP A 722 -6.28 -10.17 35.47
N ALA A 723 -5.78 -8.93 35.56
CA ALA A 723 -6.33 -7.71 36.11
C ALA A 723 -5.48 -6.51 35.61
N ALA A 724 -6.17 -5.47 35.16
CA ALA A 724 -5.85 -4.09 35.50
C ALA A 724 -4.45 -3.55 35.17
N THR A 725 -3.89 -3.73 33.97
CA THR A 725 -2.87 -2.79 33.47
C THR A 725 -3.19 -2.27 32.09
N ARG A 726 -3.87 -1.11 32.07
CA ARG A 726 -4.25 -0.42 30.83
C ARG A 726 -3.09 0.41 30.29
N PHE A 727 -2.25 0.92 31.19
CA PHE A 727 -1.20 1.86 30.86
C PHE A 727 0.15 1.37 31.44
N VAL A 728 1.21 1.41 30.65
CA VAL A 728 2.57 1.02 31.08
C VAL A 728 3.54 2.15 30.78
N ILE A 729 4.29 2.57 31.79
CA ILE A 729 5.38 3.55 31.69
C ILE A 729 6.72 2.81 31.66
N PHE A 730 7.52 3.06 30.64
CA PHE A 730 8.91 2.63 30.55
C PHE A 730 9.83 3.71 31.14
N PHE A 731 10.67 3.35 32.11
CA PHE A 731 11.70 4.27 32.61
C PHE A 731 13.04 4.04 31.93
N SER A 732 13.59 5.13 31.38
CA SER A 732 14.97 5.19 30.91
C SER A 732 15.80 6.06 31.84
N TYR A 733 16.87 5.50 32.41
CA TYR A 733 17.63 6.16 33.47
C TYR A 733 19.08 5.64 33.54
N ARG A 734 19.93 6.37 34.28
CA ARG A 734 21.32 5.97 34.50
C ARG A 734 21.47 5.13 35.77
N TRP A 735 22.36 4.15 35.70
CA TRP A 735 22.86 3.47 36.89
C TRP A 735 23.90 4.39 37.56
N ILE A 736 23.60 4.89 38.76
CA ILE A 736 24.38 5.93 39.44
C ILE A 736 25.17 5.42 40.65
N ASN A 737 24.91 4.18 41.08
CA ASN A 737 25.68 3.57 42.16
C ASN A 737 27.15 3.41 41.78
N LYS A 738 28.05 3.92 42.62
CA LYS A 738 29.51 3.85 42.41
C LYS A 738 30.18 2.80 43.29
N ASP A 739 29.48 2.24 44.28
CA ASP A 739 30.07 1.30 45.24
C ASP A 739 29.83 -0.16 44.82
N LYS A 740 30.78 -0.71 44.07
CA LYS A 740 30.75 -2.11 43.60
C LYS A 740 30.81 -3.15 44.74
N LYS A 741 31.06 -2.76 45.99
CA LYS A 741 31.15 -3.70 47.13
C LYS A 741 29.81 -3.97 47.82
N LYS A 742 28.76 -3.21 47.52
CA LYS A 742 27.44 -3.28 48.19
C LYS A 742 26.33 -3.97 47.38
N GLY A 743 26.67 -4.58 46.24
CA GLY A 743 25.72 -5.26 45.36
C GLY A 743 25.45 -4.50 44.07
N ASP A 744 24.85 -5.19 43.10
CA ASP A 744 24.66 -4.75 41.71
C ASP A 744 23.41 -3.85 41.53
N SER A 745 23.15 -2.92 42.48
CA SER A 745 21.99 -2.05 42.41
C SER A 745 22.25 -0.82 41.53
N PRO A 746 21.31 -0.42 40.65
CA PRO A 746 21.44 0.77 39.81
C PRO A 746 21.32 2.09 40.58
N ASP A 747 20.79 2.06 41.81
CA ASP A 747 20.53 3.25 42.64
C ASP A 747 21.60 3.45 43.72
N ASP A 748 21.72 4.69 44.19
CA ASP A 748 22.63 5.01 45.30
C ASP A 748 22.00 4.72 46.69
N ASP A 749 22.80 4.81 47.75
CA ASP A 749 22.34 4.64 49.14
C ASP A 749 21.22 5.65 49.53
N ALA A 750 21.12 6.77 48.80
CA ALA A 750 20.09 7.79 48.99
C ALA A 750 18.78 7.47 48.23
N LYS A 751 18.73 6.40 47.44
CA LYS A 751 17.58 5.99 46.61
C LYS A 751 17.16 7.08 45.62
N THR A 752 18.14 7.78 45.06
CA THR A 752 17.92 8.94 44.20
C THR A 752 17.06 8.60 42.98
N GLN A 753 17.33 7.50 42.27
CA GLN A 753 16.53 7.10 41.09
C GLN A 753 15.12 6.68 41.48
N TYR A 754 14.94 5.90 42.55
CA TYR A 754 13.61 5.55 43.06
C TYR A 754 12.75 6.80 43.36
N ARG A 755 13.32 7.80 44.04
CA ARG A 755 12.62 9.07 44.33
C ARG A 755 12.29 9.84 43.06
N ARG A 756 13.24 9.92 42.10
CA ARG A 756 13.03 10.57 40.81
C ARG A 756 11.92 9.91 39.99
N MET A 757 11.92 8.58 39.88
CA MET A 757 10.84 7.82 39.24
C MET A 757 9.51 8.09 39.93
N THR A 758 9.50 8.10 41.26
CA THR A 758 8.27 8.32 42.04
C THR A 758 7.67 9.69 41.74
N ALA A 759 8.48 10.75 41.82
CA ALA A 759 8.07 12.11 41.51
C ALA A 759 7.59 12.25 40.06
N ALA A 760 8.27 11.59 39.10
CA ALA A 760 7.87 11.60 37.70
C ALA A 760 6.50 10.95 37.49
N VAL A 761 6.21 9.79 38.11
CA VAL A 761 4.88 9.16 37.99
C VAL A 761 3.79 10.06 38.60
N GLU A 762 4.06 10.65 39.76
CA GLU A 762 3.08 11.53 40.43
C GLU A 762 2.77 12.78 39.60
N GLU A 763 3.77 13.38 38.95
CA GLU A 763 3.57 14.49 38.02
C GLU A 763 2.87 14.05 36.73
N PHE A 764 3.24 12.89 36.19
CA PHE A 764 2.60 12.32 35.00
C PHE A 764 1.10 12.06 35.23
N LEU A 765 0.72 11.53 36.40
CA LEU A 765 -0.68 11.29 36.76
C LEU A 765 -1.47 12.59 36.92
N LYS A 766 -0.84 13.70 37.30
CA LYS A 766 -1.47 15.04 37.30
C LYS A 766 -1.73 15.54 35.89
N LEU A 767 -0.79 15.30 34.95
CA LEU A 767 -0.93 15.67 33.54
C LEU A 767 -1.92 14.78 32.78
N HIS A 768 -2.08 13.52 33.20
CA HIS A 768 -2.92 12.52 32.55
C HIS A 768 -3.96 11.91 33.51
N PRO A 769 -4.98 12.69 33.95
CA PRO A 769 -5.95 12.26 34.96
C PRO A 769 -6.82 11.06 34.54
N ALA A 770 -6.83 10.72 33.24
CA ALA A 770 -7.53 9.53 32.73
C ALA A 770 -6.78 8.21 33.04
N VAL A 771 -5.52 8.27 33.48
CA VAL A 771 -4.72 7.09 33.83
C VAL A 771 -4.99 6.71 35.28
N ASP A 772 -5.57 5.52 35.49
CA ASP A 772 -5.86 5.00 36.83
C ASP A 772 -4.57 4.47 37.51
N PRO A 773 -4.13 5.08 38.64
CA PRO A 773 -2.92 4.69 39.36
C PRO A 773 -2.92 3.24 39.85
N GLU A 774 -4.09 2.68 40.19
CA GLU A 774 -4.19 1.29 40.65
C GLU A 774 -3.92 0.30 39.52
N THR A 775 -4.14 0.74 38.29
CA THR A 775 -3.93 -0.07 37.08
C THR A 775 -2.71 0.36 36.28
N LEU A 776 -1.85 1.20 36.85
CA LEU A 776 -0.65 1.67 36.19
C LEU A 776 0.47 0.63 36.35
N GLY A 777 1.03 0.20 35.23
CA GLY A 777 2.23 -0.62 35.17
C GLY A 777 3.48 0.22 34.96
N ILE A 778 4.59 -0.22 35.53
CA ILE A 778 5.89 0.40 35.35
C ILE A 778 6.90 -0.66 34.95
N TRP A 779 7.66 -0.35 33.90
CA TRP A 779 8.78 -1.13 33.42
C TRP A 779 10.10 -0.47 33.82
N VAL A 780 10.92 -1.22 34.53
CA VAL A 780 12.27 -0.83 34.97
C VAL A 780 13.21 -1.99 34.65
N ASP A 781 14.31 -1.73 33.95
CA ASP A 781 15.28 -2.73 33.48
C ASP A 781 15.75 -3.68 34.59
N HIS A 782 16.22 -3.17 35.73
CA HIS A 782 16.77 -3.96 36.83
C HIS A 782 15.75 -4.92 37.47
N ALA A 783 14.46 -4.60 37.36
CA ALA A 783 13.37 -5.44 37.86
C ALA A 783 12.80 -6.37 36.77
N CYS A 784 12.63 -5.85 35.56
CA CYS A 784 11.88 -6.52 34.48
C CYS A 784 12.77 -7.36 33.56
N VAL A 785 14.08 -7.11 33.52
CA VAL A 785 15.06 -7.97 32.85
C VAL A 785 15.66 -8.91 33.89
N ASP A 786 15.77 -10.19 33.58
CA ASP A 786 16.45 -11.14 34.46
C ASP A 786 17.94 -10.76 34.58
N GLN A 787 18.35 -10.25 35.74
CA GLN A 787 19.73 -9.81 35.95
C GLN A 787 20.73 -10.99 36.02
N ASP A 788 20.25 -12.23 36.17
CA ASP A 788 21.07 -13.44 36.15
C ASP A 788 21.21 -14.02 34.72
N ASP A 789 20.27 -13.70 33.82
CA ASP A 789 20.32 -13.99 32.38
C ASP A 789 19.70 -12.84 31.55
N PRO A 790 20.45 -11.74 31.31
CA PRO A 790 19.86 -10.51 30.78
C PRO A 790 19.58 -10.56 29.28
N MET A 791 20.15 -11.53 28.54
CA MET A 791 20.16 -11.50 27.08
C MET A 791 18.76 -11.55 26.44
N PRO A 792 17.82 -12.42 26.87
CA PRO A 792 16.46 -12.40 26.33
C PRO A 792 15.73 -11.07 26.55
N GLY A 793 15.93 -10.44 27.72
CA GLY A 793 15.32 -9.15 28.05
C GLY A 793 15.92 -7.98 27.27
N VAL A 794 17.25 -7.92 27.18
CA VAL A 794 17.98 -6.93 26.37
C VAL A 794 17.60 -7.06 24.89
N THR A 795 17.52 -8.29 24.38
CA THR A 795 17.12 -8.56 23.00
C THR A 795 15.64 -8.26 22.77
N ALA A 796 14.79 -8.24 23.79
CA ALA A 796 13.37 -7.87 23.63
C ALA A 796 13.13 -6.35 23.65
N LEU A 797 14.09 -5.52 24.07
CA LEU A 797 13.90 -4.09 24.34
C LEU A 797 13.10 -3.31 23.28
N PRO A 798 13.39 -3.40 21.97
CA PRO A 798 12.64 -2.65 20.97
C PRO A 798 11.15 -3.01 20.94
N MET A 799 10.80 -4.30 21.13
CA MET A 799 9.40 -4.75 21.19
C MET A 799 8.75 -4.39 22.52
N ILE A 800 9.51 -4.35 23.62
CA ILE A 800 9.01 -3.94 24.93
C ILE A 800 8.66 -2.44 24.93
N VAL A 801 9.57 -1.59 24.43
CA VAL A 801 9.32 -0.15 24.29
C VAL A 801 8.10 0.09 23.38
N ALA A 802 7.98 -0.66 22.27
CA ALA A 802 6.81 -0.60 21.40
C ALA A 802 5.49 -1.00 22.07
N GLN A 803 5.52 -1.75 23.18
CA GLN A 803 4.32 -2.13 23.93
C GLN A 803 3.99 -1.16 25.07
N CYS A 804 4.87 -0.21 25.39
CA CYS A 804 4.68 0.77 26.45
C CYS A 804 3.91 2.00 25.94
N ASN A 805 3.06 2.56 26.79
CA ASN A 805 2.27 3.74 26.43
C ASN A 805 3.10 5.02 26.49
N ALA A 806 3.98 5.11 27.49
CA ALA A 806 4.86 6.24 27.68
C ALA A 806 6.28 5.78 27.97
N LEU A 807 7.26 6.55 27.52
CA LEU A 807 8.63 6.49 28.01
C LEU A 807 8.93 7.76 28.81
N ILE A 808 9.49 7.62 30.01
CA ILE A 808 9.99 8.72 30.82
C ILE A 808 11.51 8.60 30.94
N SER A 809 12.23 9.58 30.40
CA SER A 809 13.67 9.72 30.48
C SER A 809 14.05 10.54 31.72
N LEU A 810 14.81 9.96 32.64
CA LEU A 810 15.34 10.67 33.80
C LEU A 810 16.64 11.39 33.42
N VAL A 811 16.50 12.56 32.81
CA VAL A 811 17.61 13.30 32.19
C VAL A 811 18.43 14.02 33.25
N ASP A 812 19.75 13.87 33.17
CA ASP A 812 20.76 14.70 33.83
C ASP A 812 21.85 15.04 32.80
N ASP A 813 22.89 15.76 33.22
CA ASP A 813 23.96 16.23 32.33
C ASP A 813 24.70 15.11 31.57
N LEU A 814 24.55 13.85 32.01
CA LEU A 814 25.23 12.68 31.44
C LEU A 814 24.26 11.69 30.77
N TYR A 815 22.96 11.94 30.76
CA TYR A 815 21.97 10.99 30.22
C TYR A 815 22.21 10.71 28.74
N TYR A 816 22.28 11.76 27.91
CA TYR A 816 22.47 11.64 26.46
C TYR A 816 23.89 11.26 26.04
N THR A 817 24.85 11.23 26.97
CA THR A 817 26.20 10.74 26.66
C THR A 817 26.29 9.22 26.77
N ARG A 818 25.35 8.55 27.45
CA ARG A 818 25.35 7.10 27.68
C ARG A 818 24.63 6.35 26.56
N ALA A 819 25.26 5.29 26.04
CA ALA A 819 24.75 4.56 24.88
C ALA A 819 23.40 3.86 25.15
N TRP A 820 23.25 3.17 26.29
CA TRP A 820 22.00 2.50 26.66
C TRP A 820 20.80 3.46 26.74
N CYS A 821 20.96 4.63 27.37
CA CYS A 821 19.91 5.64 27.45
C CYS A 821 19.59 6.24 26.06
N ALA A 822 20.63 6.51 25.28
CA ALA A 822 20.50 7.06 23.93
C ALA A 822 19.75 6.11 22.98
N VAL A 823 19.97 4.80 23.06
CA VAL A 823 19.26 3.84 22.20
C VAL A 823 17.77 3.73 22.56
N GLU A 824 17.42 3.80 23.85
CA GLU A 824 16.02 3.82 24.31
C GLU A 824 15.28 5.08 23.83
N ALA A 825 15.92 6.25 23.97
CA ALA A 825 15.41 7.51 23.43
C ALA A 825 15.21 7.44 21.90
N MET A 826 16.15 6.83 21.19
CA MET A 826 16.02 6.63 19.74
C MET A 826 14.83 5.73 19.37
N MET A 827 14.59 4.65 20.12
CA MET A 827 13.47 3.73 19.87
C MET A 827 12.13 4.44 20.00
N ILE A 828 11.91 5.17 21.11
CA ILE A 828 10.64 5.89 21.33
C ILE A 828 10.47 7.04 20.34
N GLN A 829 11.55 7.75 19.98
CA GLN A 829 11.50 8.81 18.98
C GLN A 829 11.02 8.26 17.62
N LYS A 830 11.50 7.08 17.21
CA LYS A 830 11.06 6.43 15.97
C LYS A 830 9.60 5.99 16.02
N LEU A 831 9.19 5.31 17.09
CA LEU A 831 7.81 4.85 17.29
C LEU A 831 6.82 6.03 17.29
N LYS A 832 7.15 7.12 18.00
CA LYS A 832 6.33 8.32 18.06
C LYS A 832 6.25 9.02 16.70
N ARG A 833 7.35 9.15 15.96
CA ARG A 833 7.34 9.71 14.58
C ARG A 833 6.50 8.87 13.61
N ALA A 834 6.57 7.55 13.70
CA ALA A 834 5.93 6.66 12.74
C ALA A 834 4.43 6.44 12.96
N TYR A 835 4.00 6.33 14.22
CA TYR A 835 2.62 5.95 14.55
C TYR A 835 1.88 6.98 15.40
N ASN A 836 2.59 7.88 16.08
CA ASN A 836 2.01 8.89 16.97
C ASN A 836 1.04 8.34 18.04
N VAL A 837 1.30 7.12 18.55
CA VAL A 837 0.51 6.47 19.61
C VAL A 837 1.20 6.44 20.99
N HIS A 838 2.46 6.87 21.06
CA HIS A 838 3.28 6.83 22.28
C HIS A 838 3.55 8.22 22.84
N LEU A 839 3.66 8.31 24.16
CA LEU A 839 4.11 9.50 24.86
C LEU A 839 5.61 9.41 25.18
N TRP A 840 6.32 10.54 25.14
CA TRP A 840 7.71 10.62 25.55
C TRP A 840 7.93 11.89 26.37
N TYR A 841 8.34 11.69 27.62
CA TYR A 841 8.63 12.76 28.57
C TYR A 841 10.07 12.70 29.04
N GLU A 842 10.63 13.85 29.37
CA GLU A 842 11.87 13.99 30.12
C GLU A 842 11.59 14.57 31.50
N GLN A 843 12.18 13.99 32.55
CA GLN A 843 12.31 14.65 33.84
C GLN A 843 13.63 15.42 33.88
N VAL A 844 13.55 16.74 33.96
CA VAL A 844 14.71 17.66 33.97
C VAL A 844 14.73 18.51 35.24
N PRO A 845 15.88 19.08 35.63
CA PRO A 845 15.93 20.03 36.74
C PRO A 845 15.09 21.28 36.41
N ARG A 846 14.27 21.77 37.35
CA ARG A 846 13.54 23.04 37.18
C ARG A 846 14.53 24.20 37.03
N LEU A 847 14.17 25.15 36.18
CA LEU A 847 14.94 26.38 36.00
C LEU A 847 14.76 27.31 37.21
N PRO A 848 15.78 28.10 37.58
CA PRO A 848 15.65 29.10 38.65
C PRO A 848 14.59 30.16 38.26
N GLY A 849 13.41 30.12 38.88
CA GLY A 849 12.33 31.09 38.66
C GLY A 849 10.92 30.49 38.55
N GLU A 850 10.80 29.19 38.31
CA GLU A 850 9.52 28.46 38.31
C GLU A 850 9.20 28.00 39.74
N ARG A 851 8.64 28.88 40.58
CA ARG A 851 8.21 28.52 41.94
C ARG A 851 6.91 27.72 41.90
N SER A 852 6.84 26.57 42.58
CA SER A 852 5.60 26.14 43.25
C SER A 852 5.57 26.65 44.67
N ASP A 853 4.38 27.05 45.12
CA ASP A 853 4.14 27.38 46.51
C ASP A 853 4.34 26.14 47.40
N GLU A 854 5.07 26.33 48.50
CA GLU A 854 5.34 25.42 49.62
C GLU A 854 6.62 24.54 49.55
N ASN A 855 7.66 25.04 50.24
CA ASN A 855 8.74 24.35 50.97
C ASN A 855 9.10 22.90 50.59
N ASP A 856 10.17 22.70 49.80
CA ASP A 856 11.15 21.65 50.08
C ASP A 856 12.52 21.94 49.43
N ASP A 857 13.60 21.84 50.20
CA ASP A 857 14.99 22.20 49.83
C ASP A 857 15.70 21.12 48.99
N ALA A 858 14.96 20.40 48.13
CA ALA A 858 15.49 19.39 47.23
C ALA A 858 15.33 19.84 45.79
N GLN A 859 16.41 19.78 45.00
CA GLN A 859 16.45 20.10 43.56
C GLN A 859 15.16 19.66 42.85
N GLU A 860 14.23 20.61 42.62
CA GLU A 860 12.89 20.29 42.14
C GLU A 860 13.01 19.86 40.67
N TRP A 861 12.63 18.62 40.38
CA TRP A 861 12.56 18.09 39.03
C TRP A 861 11.17 18.40 38.44
N CYS A 862 11.07 18.56 37.11
CA CYS A 862 9.79 18.67 36.40
C CYS A 862 9.75 17.81 35.15
N LEU A 863 8.55 17.41 34.74
CA LEU A 863 8.29 16.71 33.49
C LEU A 863 8.00 17.70 32.37
N ARG A 864 8.65 17.48 31.24
CA ARG A 864 8.34 18.14 29.97
C ARG A 864 8.20 17.11 28.86
N GLU A 865 7.47 17.45 27.81
CA GLU A 865 7.47 16.64 26.60
C GLU A 865 8.88 16.63 25.99
N ALA A 866 9.35 15.44 25.63
CA ALA A 866 10.70 15.27 25.14
C ALA A 866 10.89 15.88 23.73
N PRO A 867 12.03 16.50 23.45
CA PRO A 867 12.31 17.09 22.14
C PRO A 867 12.41 16.03 21.04
N MET A 868 11.60 16.17 20.00
CA MET A 868 11.56 15.23 18.88
C MET A 868 12.72 15.41 17.87
N ASP A 869 13.53 16.46 18.01
CA ASP A 869 14.61 16.87 17.11
C ASP A 869 16.02 16.51 17.61
N VAL A 870 16.14 15.84 18.76
CA VAL A 870 17.44 15.37 19.27
C VAL A 870 18.10 14.41 18.28
N GLU A 871 19.30 14.78 17.83
CA GLU A 871 20.15 13.93 17.01
C GLU A 871 20.96 12.97 17.90
N ILE A 872 20.76 11.66 17.69
CA ILE A 872 21.41 10.61 18.47
C ILE A 872 22.34 9.82 17.55
N VAL A 873 23.65 10.03 17.71
CA VAL A 873 24.71 9.27 17.04
C VAL A 873 25.31 8.28 18.04
N MET A 874 25.09 6.98 17.83
CA MET A 874 25.48 5.96 18.82
C MET A 874 26.99 5.72 18.91
N ALA A 875 27.74 5.93 17.82
CA ALA A 875 29.17 5.66 17.75
C ALA A 875 29.96 6.41 18.84
N ASP A 876 29.55 7.64 19.16
CA ASP A 876 30.27 8.54 20.08
C ASP A 876 29.81 8.42 21.53
N LYS A 877 28.87 7.50 21.83
CA LYS A 877 28.30 7.35 23.17
C LYS A 877 29.19 6.50 24.07
N GLN A 878 29.17 6.85 25.36
CA GLN A 878 29.93 6.21 26.43
C GLN A 878 29.19 4.97 26.95
N LEU A 879 29.96 3.95 27.30
CA LEU A 879 29.49 2.73 27.95
C LEU A 879 30.21 2.49 29.27
N THR A 880 29.52 1.85 30.21
CA THR A 880 30.14 1.38 31.45
C THR A 880 31.13 0.25 31.15
N PHE A 881 30.75 -0.64 30.23
CA PHE A 881 31.57 -1.74 29.73
C PHE A 881 31.58 -1.68 28.20
N GLU A 882 32.76 -1.50 27.61
CA GLU A 882 32.89 -1.40 26.14
C GLU A 882 32.52 -2.71 25.42
N GLU A 883 32.52 -3.84 26.13
CA GLU A 883 32.02 -5.13 25.66
C GLU A 883 30.53 -5.09 25.25
N ASP A 884 29.75 -4.12 25.74
CA ASP A 884 28.35 -3.93 25.36
C ASP A 884 28.16 -3.19 24.03
N ARG A 885 29.22 -2.59 23.46
CA ARG A 885 29.12 -1.78 22.23
C ARG A 885 28.47 -2.54 21.07
N PRO A 886 28.83 -3.80 20.77
CA PRO A 886 28.14 -4.58 19.74
C PRO A 886 26.63 -4.72 19.98
N LYS A 887 26.21 -4.88 21.24
CA LYS A 887 24.79 -5.03 21.61
C LYS A 887 24.00 -3.76 21.33
N VAL A 888 24.55 -2.61 21.73
CA VAL A 888 23.86 -1.32 21.51
C VAL A 888 23.81 -0.95 20.04
N LEU A 889 24.88 -1.20 19.27
CA LEU A 889 24.87 -1.02 17.82
C LEU A 889 23.90 -1.98 17.12
N PHE A 890 23.75 -3.21 17.64
CA PHE A 890 22.73 -4.13 17.16
C PHE A 890 21.31 -3.57 17.38
N LEU A 891 21.03 -3.06 18.59
CA LEU A 891 19.74 -2.45 18.95
C LEU A 891 19.46 -1.16 18.18
N GLU A 892 20.46 -0.32 17.94
CA GLU A 892 20.37 0.85 17.07
C GLU A 892 19.85 0.45 15.69
N ARG A 893 20.41 -0.62 15.10
CA ARG A 893 19.94 -1.14 13.81
C ARG A 893 18.51 -1.67 13.92
N GLN A 894 18.17 -2.42 14.96
CA GLN A 894 16.80 -2.93 15.13
C GLN A 894 15.79 -1.82 15.37
N SER A 895 16.19 -0.70 15.98
CA SER A 895 15.32 0.46 16.14
C SER A 895 14.83 1.01 14.81
N LYS A 896 15.60 0.87 13.72
CA LYS A 896 15.18 1.28 12.36
C LYS A 896 13.93 0.53 11.89
N LEU A 897 13.71 -0.71 12.36
CA LEU A 897 12.51 -1.48 12.07
C LEU A 897 11.27 -0.91 12.76
N LEU A 898 11.41 -0.07 13.79
CA LEU A 898 10.29 0.49 14.51
C LEU A 898 9.55 1.58 13.71
N ALA A 899 10.17 2.13 12.65
CA ALA A 899 9.57 3.18 11.82
C ALA A 899 8.63 2.63 10.73
#